data_AF-A0A3N5JK05-F1
#
_entry.id   AF-A0A3N5JK05-F1
#
_cell.length_a   1.000
_cell.length_b   1.000
_cell.length_c   1.000
_cell.angle_alpha   90.00
_cell.angle_beta   90.00
_cell.angle_gamma   90.00
#
_symmetry.space_group_name_H-M   'P 1'
#
loop_
_entity.id
_entity.type
_entity.pdbx_description
1 polymer ?
#
loop_
_entity_poly.entity_id
_entity_poly.type
_entity_poly.pdbx_seq_one_letter_code
_entity_poly.pdbx_strand_id
1 'polypeptide(L)'
;LPDEKRFRAEMGGTAVLHLLKKIDIDALSKDLRYAVENETSIQRRTEALKRLKVVEAFRRANNRQENRPEWMVMTVVPVIPPELRPLVPLEGGRFATSDLNDLYRRVIIRNNRLKKLLEIRAPEVILRNEKRMLQEAVDSLFDNGRKTSAVRSDGNRALKSLSDMLRGKQGRFRQNLLGKRIDYSGRSVIVVGPELKLHQAGLPKDMALELFKPFVIRKLVERGLAKTVKSAKKQVERRGPEVWDILEEIIDDHPIMLNRAPTLHRLGIQAFQPVLVEGKAIHLHPLVCAAFNADFDGDQMAVHVPLSFYAQIETKILMLSSHNLLSPAHGRPLAIPSQDIVLGIYYLTKKRTGVKGENMAFVSTEEVLLAYQEGRVALHAPIRFRFRSETIETTVGRVILNDVLPEELRFVNSLLTKKGTEALVSRAYHAIGNFRTAKMLDDLKELGFTYAMKSGASIGIYDVIVPNEKQQLIEGAFKAVDTIQKRYERGIITDGERYNQIIDIWTHTTSNVAEKMFETLSKDRQGFNPIYMMADSGARGSKEQIRQLAGMRGLMAKPQKKMTGSMGEIIESPITANFREGLSMLEYFISTHGARKGLADTALKTADAGYLTRRLVDVAQDVIITEVDCGTILGLRVGDLKEGEEIIESMQDRIAGRVAAEEVFHPETGDIIIESGQMINEDVADQIADAGIENVMIRSVLTCESPRGVCALCYGRNLASGKVVNIGETVGVMAAQSIGEPGTQLTLRTFHIGGTASRIAAQSQVIAKQEGRVEWDNLKIVDRAEGEIITLGRNGRIRIVDEDNRIVERLTVPYAATILVRDGVRVHKGEIIFRWDPYAAAIISTHSGSAKFVDIIEGITFREELDETTGLKQRVITETRSRNLNPTVVIVDDGGEALTSFILPVGSFLQVHEGESVAAGDALVKIPREIAKTRDITGGLPRVAELFEARRPKDPAVVSEIDGIVRFGEMKRGVRKIIITSDDGHEEKIYLIPYGKHILVHDGDFVHAGEKLSEGSIAPHDILAIMGANKVQEYLVNEIQEVYRLQGVRINDKHIEVIVRQMLQKVKIEDPGDTSYLPGDQVDRLRFLRENEETRRFVVVTEPGDSKFTSNELVLNEEFRKAVAGLEEKGKQVPQSRPASPATFQPLLLGITKASLTTESFLSAASFQETTRVLTDASVEGKVDHLYGLKENVIMGHMIPAGTGIRKFNSLRVTGPDLYEDADLQDSIITTSYERTEIDEEETDFFDE
;
A
#
# COMPACT_ATOMS: atom_id res chain seq x y z
N LEU A 1 -12.19 28.08 -66.62
CA LEU A 1 -11.17 27.26 -65.94
C LEU A 1 -11.83 25.94 -65.58
N PRO A 2 -11.21 24.78 -65.87
CA PRO A 2 -11.65 23.51 -65.29
C PRO A 2 -11.76 23.69 -63.77
N ASP A 3 -12.73 23.06 -63.11
CA ASP A 3 -12.98 23.28 -61.68
C ASP A 3 -11.73 22.97 -60.79
N GLU A 4 -10.79 22.18 -61.31
CA GLU A 4 -9.49 21.88 -60.70
C GLU A 4 -8.52 23.08 -60.60
N LYS A 5 -8.73 24.16 -61.36
CA LYS A 5 -7.86 25.37 -61.36
C LYS A 5 -8.46 26.59 -60.65
N ARG A 6 -9.59 26.46 -59.96
CA ARG A 6 -10.18 27.55 -59.15
C ARG A 6 -9.65 27.50 -57.72
N PHE A 7 -8.98 28.56 -57.26
CA PHE A 7 -8.63 28.72 -55.85
C PHE A 7 -9.91 28.79 -55.01
N ARG A 8 -10.11 27.79 -54.14
CA ARG A 8 -11.28 27.68 -53.27
C ARG A 8 -10.87 27.90 -51.83
N ALA A 9 -11.34 29.00 -51.24
CA ALA A 9 -11.17 29.32 -49.83
C ALA A 9 -12.53 29.32 -49.13
N GLU A 10 -12.62 28.64 -47.98
CA GLU A 10 -13.82 28.56 -47.15
C GLU A 10 -13.47 28.87 -45.69
N MET A 11 -14.47 29.03 -44.83
CA MET A 11 -14.27 29.31 -43.41
C MET A 11 -15.20 28.51 -42.50
N GLY A 12 -14.77 28.30 -41.25
CA GLY A 12 -15.55 27.62 -40.22
C GLY A 12 -15.57 26.09 -40.34
N GLY A 13 -16.53 25.44 -39.69
CA GLY A 13 -16.60 23.97 -39.61
C GLY A 13 -16.71 23.26 -40.97
N THR A 14 -17.35 23.88 -41.97
CA THR A 14 -17.44 23.32 -43.34
C THR A 14 -16.08 23.26 -44.02
N ALA A 15 -15.22 24.25 -43.80
CA ALA A 15 -13.86 24.24 -44.33
C ALA A 15 -13.03 23.11 -43.70
N VAL A 16 -13.17 22.91 -42.38
CA VAL A 16 -12.50 21.81 -41.66
C VAL A 16 -12.97 20.45 -42.17
N LEU A 17 -14.28 20.26 -42.37
CA LEU A 17 -14.85 19.04 -42.94
C LEU A 17 -14.27 18.73 -44.32
N HIS A 18 -14.21 19.72 -45.22
CA HIS A 18 -13.65 19.55 -46.56
C HIS A 18 -12.14 19.28 -46.54
N LEU A 19 -11.39 19.84 -45.59
CA LEU A 19 -9.97 19.55 -45.43
C LEU A 19 -9.76 18.10 -44.97
N LEU A 20 -10.51 17.64 -43.96
CA LEU A 20 -10.41 16.28 -43.45
C LEU A 20 -10.79 15.24 -44.51
N LYS A 21 -11.82 15.51 -45.32
CA LYS A 21 -12.26 14.62 -46.41
C LYS A 21 -11.21 14.43 -47.53
N LYS A 22 -10.26 15.36 -47.68
CA LYS A 22 -9.19 15.28 -48.68
C LYS A 22 -7.96 14.52 -48.20
N ILE A 23 -7.90 14.17 -46.92
CA ILE A 23 -6.74 13.49 -46.34
C ILE A 23 -6.78 12.02 -46.76
N ASP A 24 -5.75 11.60 -47.48
CA ASP A 24 -5.43 10.20 -47.68
C ASP A 24 -4.55 9.72 -46.51
N ILE A 25 -5.07 8.79 -45.73
CA ILE A 25 -4.45 8.30 -44.48
C ILE A 25 -3.19 7.48 -44.79
N ASP A 26 -3.21 6.67 -45.85
CA ASP A 26 -2.09 5.80 -46.21
C ASP A 26 -0.93 6.61 -46.80
N ALA A 27 -1.23 7.59 -47.66
CA ALA A 27 -0.22 8.52 -48.17
C ALA A 27 0.40 9.34 -47.02
N LEU A 28 -0.44 9.89 -46.13
CA LEU A 28 0.04 10.69 -45.00
C LEU A 28 0.88 9.86 -44.00
N SER A 29 0.56 8.57 -43.78
CA SER A 29 1.39 7.70 -42.96
C SER A 29 2.79 7.52 -43.54
N LYS A 30 2.89 7.25 -44.87
CA LYS A 30 4.19 7.11 -45.56
C LYS A 30 5.04 8.38 -45.46
N ASP A 31 4.43 9.53 -45.72
CA ASP A 31 5.11 10.83 -45.62
C ASP A 31 5.63 11.10 -44.19
N LEU A 32 4.82 10.80 -43.18
CA LEU A 32 5.19 11.00 -41.79
C LEU A 32 6.27 10.02 -41.32
N ARG A 33 6.26 8.75 -41.78
CA ARG A 33 7.35 7.80 -41.51
C ARG A 33 8.67 8.27 -42.10
N TYR A 34 8.65 8.68 -43.37
CA TYR A 34 9.83 9.26 -44.03
C TYR A 34 10.36 10.50 -43.31
N ALA A 35 9.46 11.37 -42.82
CA ALA A 35 9.84 12.53 -42.02
C ALA A 35 10.48 12.11 -40.67
N VAL A 36 9.95 11.10 -39.99
CA VAL A 36 10.49 10.63 -38.71
C VAL A 36 11.87 10.00 -38.84
N GLU A 37 12.16 9.32 -39.97
CA GLU A 37 13.46 8.70 -40.25
C GLU A 37 14.53 9.74 -40.63
N ASN A 38 14.18 10.74 -41.44
CA ASN A 38 15.15 11.68 -42.01
C ASN A 38 15.26 13.02 -41.26
N GLU A 39 14.33 13.36 -40.36
CA GLU A 39 14.35 14.62 -39.62
C GLU A 39 15.40 14.60 -38.50
N THR A 40 16.33 15.55 -38.57
CA THR A 40 17.44 15.68 -37.61
C THR A 40 17.02 16.38 -36.32
N SER A 41 15.95 17.19 -36.35
CA SER A 41 15.45 17.89 -35.17
C SER A 41 14.60 16.97 -34.28
N ILE A 42 15.02 16.77 -33.02
CA ILE A 42 14.30 16.00 -32.00
C ILE A 42 12.86 16.52 -31.83
N GLN A 43 12.66 17.84 -31.84
CA GLN A 43 11.34 18.44 -31.63
C GLN A 43 10.38 18.15 -32.80
N ARG A 44 10.84 18.36 -34.04
CA ARG A 44 10.02 18.09 -35.24
C ARG A 44 9.75 16.60 -35.39
N ARG A 45 10.75 15.75 -35.13
CA ARG A 45 10.59 14.29 -35.09
C ARG A 45 9.53 13.88 -34.07
N THR A 46 9.52 14.48 -32.88
CA THR A 46 8.52 14.20 -31.84
C THR A 46 7.11 14.65 -32.25
N GLU A 47 6.97 15.80 -32.92
CA GLU A 47 5.69 16.29 -33.42
C GLU A 47 5.15 15.41 -34.56
N ALA A 48 6.02 15.01 -35.50
CA ALA A 48 5.71 14.07 -36.56
C ALA A 48 5.29 12.71 -36.00
N LEU A 49 6.00 12.18 -35.00
CA LEU A 49 5.64 10.94 -34.29
C LEU A 49 4.25 11.02 -33.63
N LYS A 50 3.94 12.12 -32.93
CA LYS A 50 2.61 12.31 -32.31
C LYS A 50 1.49 12.30 -33.35
N ARG A 51 1.71 12.95 -34.49
CA ARG A 51 0.75 12.97 -35.59
C ARG A 51 0.63 11.59 -36.25
N LEU A 52 1.77 10.93 -36.50
CA LEU A 52 1.83 9.58 -37.05
C LEU A 52 1.04 8.59 -36.19
N LYS A 53 1.13 8.69 -34.87
CA LYS A 53 0.37 7.85 -33.94
C LYS A 53 -1.15 7.95 -34.15
N VAL A 54 -1.68 9.15 -34.36
CA VAL A 54 -3.12 9.35 -34.63
C VAL A 54 -3.50 8.82 -36.01
N VAL A 55 -2.66 9.05 -37.02
CA VAL A 55 -2.88 8.54 -38.39
C VAL A 55 -2.87 7.01 -38.41
N GLU A 56 -1.91 6.38 -37.73
CA GLU A 56 -1.83 4.93 -37.58
C GLU A 56 -3.01 4.37 -36.78
N ALA A 57 -3.54 5.09 -35.78
CA ALA A 57 -4.76 4.68 -35.08
C ALA A 57 -5.96 4.60 -36.04
N PHE A 58 -6.19 5.62 -36.89
CA PHE A 58 -7.23 5.58 -37.91
C PHE A 58 -6.99 4.49 -38.96
N ARG A 59 -5.74 4.32 -39.40
CA ARG A 59 -5.37 3.28 -40.38
C ARG A 59 -5.63 1.88 -39.85
N ARG A 60 -5.22 1.59 -38.61
CA ARG A 60 -5.49 0.32 -37.91
C ARG A 60 -6.98 0.10 -37.68
N ALA A 61 -7.72 1.16 -37.34
CA ALA A 61 -9.17 1.08 -37.20
C ALA A 61 -9.83 0.65 -38.53
N ASN A 62 -9.45 1.28 -39.65
CA ASN A 62 -9.97 0.99 -40.98
C ASN A 62 -9.74 -0.45 -41.47
N ASN A 63 -8.75 -1.16 -40.92
CA ASN A 63 -8.57 -2.59 -41.21
C ASN A 63 -9.71 -3.46 -40.65
N ARG A 64 -10.42 -2.99 -39.62
CA ARG A 64 -11.51 -3.73 -38.94
C ARG A 64 -12.87 -3.10 -39.21
N GLN A 65 -12.97 -1.79 -39.02
CA GLN A 65 -14.19 -1.01 -39.14
C GLN A 65 -13.88 0.33 -39.79
N GLU A 66 -14.73 0.75 -40.72
CA GLU A 66 -14.60 2.05 -41.35
C GLU A 66 -14.65 3.18 -40.32
N ASN A 67 -13.58 3.97 -40.24
CA ASN A 67 -13.44 5.13 -39.38
C ASN A 67 -12.78 6.28 -40.17
N ARG A 68 -13.57 7.31 -40.47
CA ARG A 68 -13.13 8.42 -41.33
C ARG A 68 -12.84 9.70 -40.55
N PRO A 69 -11.74 10.43 -40.81
CA PRO A 69 -11.39 11.66 -40.10
C PRO A 69 -12.49 12.73 -40.14
N GLU A 70 -13.24 12.83 -41.24
CA GLU A 70 -14.31 13.82 -41.38
C GLU A 70 -15.47 13.64 -40.38
N TRP A 71 -15.64 12.47 -39.78
CA TRP A 71 -16.70 12.21 -38.79
C TRP A 71 -16.49 12.97 -37.47
N MET A 72 -15.29 13.49 -37.22
CA MET A 72 -15.05 14.42 -36.10
C MET A 72 -15.90 15.71 -36.22
N VAL A 73 -16.33 16.07 -37.44
CA VAL A 73 -17.23 17.20 -37.69
C VAL A 73 -18.64 16.68 -37.90
N MET A 74 -19.43 16.69 -36.82
CA MET A 74 -20.82 16.18 -36.85
C MET A 74 -21.74 17.07 -37.68
N THR A 75 -22.35 16.49 -38.71
CA THR A 75 -23.42 17.13 -39.51
C THR A 75 -24.82 16.83 -38.96
N VAL A 76 -24.95 15.77 -38.17
CA VAL A 76 -26.20 15.30 -37.55
C VAL A 76 -25.95 15.06 -36.06
N VAL A 77 -26.82 15.60 -35.20
CA VAL A 77 -26.75 15.40 -33.75
C VAL A 77 -27.88 14.46 -33.30
N PRO A 78 -27.57 13.29 -32.73
CA PRO A 78 -28.59 12.36 -32.24
C PRO A 78 -29.29 12.92 -30.98
N VAL A 79 -30.58 12.61 -30.83
CA VAL A 79 -31.39 13.03 -29.69
C VAL A 79 -31.70 11.83 -28.81
N ILE A 80 -31.36 11.92 -27.52
CA ILE A 80 -31.63 10.87 -26.54
C ILE A 80 -33.15 10.62 -26.40
N PRO A 81 -33.59 9.36 -26.28
CA PRO A 81 -35.00 9.02 -26.05
C PRO A 81 -35.62 9.75 -24.85
N PRO A 82 -36.89 10.20 -24.93
CA PRO A 82 -37.56 10.94 -23.86
C PRO A 82 -37.56 10.25 -22.48
N GLU A 83 -37.61 8.92 -22.44
CA GLU A 83 -37.59 8.12 -21.21
C GLU A 83 -36.31 8.33 -20.38
N LEU A 84 -35.18 8.59 -21.06
CA LEU A 84 -33.89 8.87 -20.41
C LEU A 84 -33.73 10.36 -20.03
N ARG A 85 -34.69 11.21 -20.41
CA ARG A 85 -34.80 12.64 -20.08
C ARG A 85 -36.24 13.01 -19.68
N PRO A 86 -36.82 12.32 -18.68
CA PRO A 86 -38.25 12.34 -18.43
C PRO A 86 -38.74 13.73 -18.00
N LEU A 87 -40.02 13.97 -18.25
CA LEU A 87 -40.77 15.13 -17.77
C LEU A 87 -41.83 14.60 -16.79
N VAL A 88 -41.50 14.62 -15.50
CA VAL A 88 -42.32 13.98 -14.47
C VAL A 88 -43.23 15.03 -13.84
N PRO A 89 -44.56 14.84 -13.86
CA PRO A 89 -45.46 15.72 -13.13
C PRO A 89 -45.23 15.56 -11.63
N LEU A 90 -45.08 16.69 -10.94
CA LEU A 90 -45.03 16.77 -9.48
C LEU A 90 -46.40 17.19 -8.94
N GLU A 91 -46.65 16.90 -7.65
CA GLU A 91 -47.83 17.41 -6.95
C GLU A 91 -47.90 18.94 -7.05
N GLY A 92 -49.10 19.47 -7.32
CA GLY A 92 -49.32 20.92 -7.53
C GLY A 92 -49.13 21.44 -8.95
N GLY A 93 -49.15 20.58 -9.98
CA GLY A 93 -49.16 20.97 -11.39
C GLY A 93 -47.81 21.46 -11.94
N ARG A 94 -46.74 21.30 -11.16
CA ARG A 94 -45.36 21.58 -11.59
C ARG A 94 -44.79 20.37 -12.32
N PHE A 95 -43.80 20.59 -13.18
CA PHE A 95 -43.09 19.52 -13.87
C PHE A 95 -41.62 19.53 -13.49
N ALA A 96 -41.08 18.37 -13.12
CA ALA A 96 -39.64 18.16 -13.04
C ALA A 96 -39.12 17.85 -14.44
N THR A 97 -38.24 18.70 -14.95
CA THR A 97 -37.63 18.57 -16.27
C THR A 97 -36.16 18.19 -16.12
N SER A 98 -35.68 17.25 -16.95
CA SER A 98 -34.23 16.96 -17.05
C SER A 98 -33.49 18.15 -17.67
N ASP A 99 -32.31 18.49 -17.13
CA ASP A 99 -31.42 19.55 -17.64
C ASP A 99 -31.11 19.40 -19.15
N LEU A 100 -31.07 18.15 -19.65
CA LEU A 100 -30.86 17.87 -21.07
C LEU A 100 -31.95 18.45 -21.96
N ASN A 101 -33.20 18.50 -21.49
CA ASN A 101 -34.30 19.04 -22.28
C ASN A 101 -34.10 20.52 -22.59
N ASP A 102 -33.53 21.28 -21.65
CA ASP A 102 -33.22 22.70 -21.85
C ASP A 102 -32.04 22.89 -22.81
N LEU A 103 -31.01 22.03 -22.73
CA LEU A 103 -29.88 22.05 -23.66
C LEU A 103 -30.32 21.69 -25.09
N TYR A 104 -31.11 20.62 -25.26
CA TYR A 104 -31.69 20.26 -26.55
C TYR A 104 -32.60 21.36 -27.11
N ARG A 105 -33.45 21.97 -26.26
CA ARG A 105 -34.31 23.08 -26.66
C ARG A 105 -33.49 24.24 -27.24
N ARG A 106 -32.37 24.60 -26.60
CA ARG A 106 -31.47 25.65 -27.10
C ARG A 106 -30.90 25.29 -28.47
N VAL A 107 -30.38 24.07 -28.65
CA VAL A 107 -29.84 23.61 -29.95
C VAL A 107 -30.91 23.67 -31.04
N ILE A 108 -32.11 23.15 -30.77
CA ILE A 108 -33.23 23.12 -31.73
C ILE A 108 -33.66 24.54 -32.12
N ILE A 109 -33.82 25.45 -31.15
CA ILE A 109 -34.21 26.84 -31.42
C ILE A 109 -33.16 27.54 -32.29
N ARG A 110 -31.87 27.38 -31.97
CA ARG A 110 -30.77 27.98 -32.74
C ARG A 110 -30.68 27.41 -34.15
N ASN A 111 -30.82 26.09 -34.29
CA ASN A 111 -30.79 25.42 -35.59
C ASN A 111 -31.97 25.86 -36.48
N ASN A 112 -33.18 25.89 -35.92
CA ASN A 112 -34.37 26.36 -36.65
C ASN A 112 -34.26 27.84 -37.03
N ARG A 113 -33.67 28.68 -36.17
CA ARG A 113 -33.40 30.08 -36.48
C ARG A 113 -32.37 30.21 -37.61
N LEU A 114 -31.27 29.46 -37.57
CA LEU A 114 -30.26 29.45 -38.63
C LEU A 114 -30.88 28.99 -39.96
N LYS A 115 -31.72 27.95 -39.95
CA LYS A 115 -32.45 27.48 -41.14
C LYS A 115 -33.32 28.58 -41.75
N LYS A 116 -34.13 29.25 -40.93
CA LYS A 116 -34.95 30.40 -41.37
C LYS A 116 -34.10 31.54 -41.95
N LEU A 117 -32.96 31.86 -41.31
CA LEU A 117 -32.03 32.90 -41.78
C LEU A 117 -31.40 32.55 -43.13
N LEU A 118 -31.14 31.27 -43.39
CA LEU A 118 -30.65 30.78 -44.69
C LEU A 118 -31.74 30.87 -45.77
N GLU A 119 -32.99 30.50 -45.44
CA GLU A 119 -34.14 30.58 -46.35
C GLU A 119 -34.40 32.03 -46.81
N ILE A 120 -34.30 33.01 -45.90
CA ILE A 120 -34.47 34.43 -46.22
C ILE A 120 -33.21 35.11 -46.78
N ARG A 121 -32.10 34.37 -46.99
CA ARG A 121 -30.80 34.88 -47.46
C ARG A 121 -30.29 36.08 -46.63
N ALA A 122 -30.31 35.95 -45.31
CA ALA A 122 -29.83 36.99 -44.40
C ALA A 122 -28.34 37.34 -44.60
N PRO A 123 -27.89 38.56 -44.25
CA PRO A 123 -26.49 38.97 -44.34
C PRO A 123 -25.51 38.01 -43.66
N GLU A 124 -24.31 37.85 -44.23
CA GLU A 124 -23.30 36.90 -43.74
C GLU A 124 -22.92 37.11 -42.26
N VAL A 125 -22.86 38.35 -41.78
CA VAL A 125 -22.53 38.66 -40.38
C VAL A 125 -23.52 37.99 -39.42
N ILE A 126 -24.80 38.01 -39.75
CA ILE A 126 -25.87 37.41 -38.94
C ILE A 126 -25.79 35.88 -39.02
N LEU A 127 -25.57 35.33 -40.22
CA LEU A 127 -25.39 33.89 -40.40
C LEU A 127 -24.17 33.36 -39.62
N ARG A 128 -23.04 34.09 -39.65
CA ARG A 128 -21.83 33.74 -38.91
C ARG A 128 -22.08 33.76 -37.40
N ASN A 129 -22.78 34.76 -36.90
CA ASN A 129 -23.14 34.83 -35.49
C ASN A 129 -24.06 33.67 -35.08
N GLU A 130 -25.10 33.36 -35.87
CA GLU A 130 -26.01 32.26 -35.53
C GLU A 130 -25.33 30.88 -35.66
N LYS A 131 -24.42 30.69 -36.62
CA LYS A 131 -23.55 29.50 -36.70
C LYS A 131 -22.68 29.35 -35.45
N ARG A 132 -22.07 30.44 -34.96
CA ARG A 132 -21.31 30.44 -33.69
C ARG A 132 -22.21 30.09 -32.50
N MET A 133 -23.39 30.70 -32.41
CA MET A 133 -24.34 30.42 -31.33
C MET A 133 -24.83 28.97 -31.34
N LEU A 134 -25.04 28.39 -32.53
CA LEU A 134 -25.40 26.98 -32.68
C LEU A 134 -24.25 26.08 -32.22
N GLN A 135 -23.01 26.36 -32.63
CA GLN A 135 -21.83 25.64 -32.15
C GLN A 135 -21.73 25.70 -30.62
N GLU A 136 -21.93 26.88 -30.02
CA GLU A 136 -21.92 27.04 -28.56
C GLU A 136 -23.01 26.23 -27.87
N ALA A 137 -24.22 26.17 -28.44
CA ALA A 137 -25.31 25.38 -27.90
C ALA A 137 -25.03 23.87 -27.98
N VAL A 138 -24.43 23.41 -29.08
CA VAL A 138 -24.01 22.01 -29.27
C VAL A 138 -22.87 21.65 -28.32
N ASP A 139 -21.85 22.50 -28.20
CA ASP A 139 -20.76 22.31 -27.24
C ASP A 139 -21.31 22.18 -25.82
N SER A 140 -22.27 23.03 -25.43
CA SER A 140 -22.89 23.02 -24.10
C SER A 140 -23.72 21.75 -23.85
N LEU A 141 -24.32 21.17 -24.90
CA LEU A 141 -25.05 19.90 -24.81
C LEU A 141 -24.09 18.74 -24.51
N PHE A 142 -22.94 18.68 -25.20
CA PHE A 142 -21.97 17.61 -25.04
C PHE A 142 -21.09 17.78 -23.79
N ASP A 143 -20.52 18.98 -23.55
CA ASP A 143 -19.73 19.31 -22.36
C ASP A 143 -19.87 20.79 -21.98
N ASN A 144 -20.78 21.06 -21.05
CA ASN A 144 -21.06 22.42 -20.55
C ASN A 144 -19.91 23.00 -19.69
N GLY A 145 -19.04 22.15 -19.14
CA GLY A 145 -17.98 22.55 -18.20
C GLY A 145 -16.68 23.02 -18.85
N ARG A 146 -16.50 22.80 -20.16
CA ARG A 146 -15.23 23.07 -20.85
C ARG A 146 -14.98 24.54 -21.17
N LYS A 147 -16.04 25.38 -21.15
CA LYS A 147 -15.95 26.84 -21.41
C LYS A 147 -15.97 27.64 -20.11
N THR A 148 -15.39 28.84 -20.14
CA THR A 148 -15.27 29.75 -18.99
C THR A 148 -16.63 30.16 -18.39
N SER A 149 -17.70 30.18 -19.19
CA SER A 149 -19.07 30.47 -18.77
C SER A 149 -20.02 29.31 -19.10
N ALA A 150 -20.22 28.41 -18.13
CA ALA A 150 -21.21 27.35 -18.25
C ALA A 150 -22.64 27.92 -18.37
N VAL A 151 -23.47 27.28 -19.18
CA VAL A 151 -24.90 27.59 -19.28
C VAL A 151 -25.60 27.20 -17.99
N ARG A 152 -26.38 28.14 -17.43
CA ARG A 152 -27.06 27.99 -16.14
C ARG A 152 -28.59 27.99 -16.29
N SER A 153 -29.26 27.36 -15.32
CA SER A 153 -30.70 27.44 -15.11
C SER A 153 -31.09 28.74 -14.41
N ASP A 154 -32.40 28.98 -14.28
CA ASP A 154 -32.96 30.14 -13.57
C ASP A 154 -32.51 30.22 -12.09
N GLY A 155 -32.15 29.09 -11.48
CA GLY A 155 -31.58 29.00 -10.13
C GLY A 155 -30.06 29.20 -10.05
N ASN A 156 -29.44 29.73 -11.11
CA ASN A 156 -27.99 29.96 -11.23
C ASN A 156 -27.11 28.69 -11.09
N ARG A 157 -27.71 27.50 -11.20
CA ARG A 157 -27.01 26.21 -11.24
C ARG A 157 -26.61 25.89 -12.68
N ALA A 158 -25.39 25.39 -12.91
CA ALA A 158 -24.99 24.90 -14.23
C ALA A 158 -25.84 23.69 -14.63
N LEU A 159 -26.31 23.68 -15.89
CA LEU A 159 -27.04 22.55 -16.45
C LEU A 159 -26.09 21.36 -16.67
N LYS A 160 -26.54 20.15 -16.33
CA LYS A 160 -25.77 18.91 -16.56
C LYS A 160 -25.76 18.56 -18.05
N SER A 161 -24.56 18.42 -18.62
CA SER A 161 -24.35 17.97 -20.01
C SER A 161 -24.30 16.45 -20.14
N LEU A 162 -24.23 15.94 -21.37
CA LEU A 162 -24.05 14.51 -21.64
C LEU A 162 -22.77 13.95 -21.01
N SER A 163 -21.65 14.67 -21.12
CA SER A 163 -20.40 14.27 -20.49
C SER A 163 -20.49 14.25 -18.97
N ASP A 164 -21.22 15.19 -18.36
CA ASP A 164 -21.43 15.24 -16.90
C ASP A 164 -22.28 14.07 -16.39
N MET A 165 -23.15 13.50 -17.22
CA MET A 165 -23.90 12.29 -16.88
C MET A 165 -23.02 11.04 -16.89
N LEU A 166 -21.90 11.05 -17.61
CA LEU A 166 -20.96 9.93 -17.67
C LEU A 166 -19.85 10.06 -16.63
N ARG A 167 -19.29 11.26 -16.44
CA ARG A 167 -18.10 11.52 -15.61
C ARG A 167 -18.42 11.84 -14.15
N GLY A 168 -17.43 11.67 -13.28
CA GLY A 168 -17.48 12.09 -11.88
C GLY A 168 -18.19 11.10 -10.94
N LYS A 169 -18.37 11.48 -9.67
CA LYS A 169 -18.96 10.60 -8.64
C LYS A 169 -20.44 10.34 -8.87
N GLN A 170 -21.17 11.30 -9.44
CA GLN A 170 -22.59 11.17 -9.81
C GLN A 170 -22.78 10.66 -11.26
N GLY A 171 -21.69 10.36 -11.97
CA GLY A 171 -21.77 9.83 -13.32
C GLY A 171 -22.24 8.37 -13.33
N ARG A 172 -22.84 7.92 -14.45
CA ARG A 172 -23.45 6.60 -14.59
C ARG A 172 -22.48 5.45 -14.28
N PHE A 173 -21.23 5.52 -14.74
CA PHE A 173 -20.20 4.50 -14.46
C PHE A 173 -20.05 4.23 -12.97
N ARG A 174 -20.03 5.27 -12.12
CA ARG A 174 -19.79 5.09 -10.69
C ARG A 174 -21.06 4.95 -9.87
N GLN A 175 -22.07 5.77 -10.12
CA GLN A 175 -23.26 5.84 -9.28
C GLN A 175 -24.30 4.76 -9.61
N ASN A 176 -24.39 4.31 -10.87
CA ASN A 176 -25.47 3.45 -11.34
C ASN A 176 -24.99 2.09 -11.86
N LEU A 177 -23.79 2.02 -12.44
CA LEU A 177 -23.26 0.78 -13.01
C LEU A 177 -22.46 -0.01 -11.96
N LEU A 178 -21.54 0.65 -11.24
CA LEU A 178 -20.79 0.01 -10.16
C LEU A 178 -21.53 0.06 -8.82
N GLY A 179 -22.13 1.20 -8.48
CA GLY A 179 -23.07 1.32 -7.37
C GLY A 179 -24.50 1.05 -7.83
N LYS A 180 -25.23 0.17 -7.15
CA LYS A 180 -26.65 -0.08 -7.43
C LYS A 180 -27.45 -0.07 -6.13
N ARG A 181 -28.70 0.41 -6.20
CA ARG A 181 -29.68 0.13 -5.14
C ARG A 181 -30.19 -1.28 -5.37
N ILE A 182 -30.27 -2.06 -4.30
CA ILE A 182 -30.55 -3.50 -4.35
C ILE A 182 -31.81 -3.75 -3.53
N ASP A 183 -32.78 -4.45 -4.12
CA ASP A 183 -33.97 -4.94 -3.41
C ASP A 183 -33.59 -6.07 -2.44
N TYR A 184 -34.51 -6.53 -1.59
CA TYR A 184 -34.23 -7.57 -0.58
C TYR A 184 -33.06 -7.22 0.35
N SER A 185 -32.99 -5.94 0.69
CA SER A 185 -32.01 -5.41 1.64
C SER A 185 -32.67 -4.54 2.70
N GLY A 186 -32.05 -4.47 3.87
CA GLY A 186 -32.51 -3.67 5.00
C GLY A 186 -31.32 -3.13 5.79
N ARG A 187 -31.54 -2.15 6.68
CA ARG A 187 -30.51 -1.70 7.62
C ARG A 187 -31.11 -1.46 9.00
N SER A 188 -30.34 -1.72 10.03
CA SER A 188 -30.67 -1.29 11.39
C SER A 188 -29.42 -1.09 12.23
N VAL A 189 -29.61 -0.52 13.42
CA VAL A 189 -28.58 -0.38 14.44
C VAL A 189 -28.18 -1.77 14.94
N ILE A 190 -26.89 -1.95 15.19
CA ILE A 190 -26.36 -3.19 15.76
C ILE A 190 -26.30 -3.14 17.28
N VAL A 191 -26.55 -4.28 17.90
CA VAL A 191 -26.37 -4.50 19.34
C VAL A 191 -25.62 -5.82 19.55
N VAL A 192 -25.06 -5.99 20.75
CA VAL A 192 -24.28 -7.18 21.08
C VAL A 192 -25.17 -8.40 21.27
N GLY A 193 -24.82 -9.52 20.62
CA GLY A 193 -25.48 -10.82 20.79
C GLY A 193 -24.53 -11.86 21.38
N PRO A 194 -24.25 -11.84 22.70
CA PRO A 194 -23.26 -12.72 23.32
C PRO A 194 -23.64 -14.21 23.26
N GLU A 195 -24.94 -14.51 23.29
CA GLU A 195 -25.51 -15.88 23.23
C GLU A 195 -25.41 -16.53 21.84
N LEU A 196 -25.24 -15.72 20.78
CA LEU A 196 -25.17 -16.23 19.41
C LEU A 196 -23.91 -17.08 19.21
N LYS A 197 -23.96 -18.08 18.33
CA LYS A 197 -22.74 -18.77 17.87
C LYS A 197 -22.04 -17.97 16.78
N LEU A 198 -20.76 -18.26 16.52
CA LEU A 198 -19.95 -17.46 15.59
C LEU A 198 -20.57 -17.30 14.19
N HIS A 199 -21.24 -18.34 13.69
CA HIS A 199 -21.90 -18.39 12.38
C HIS A 199 -23.33 -17.80 12.36
N GLN A 200 -23.84 -17.31 13.49
CA GLN A 200 -25.21 -16.81 13.63
C GLN A 200 -25.28 -15.29 13.75
N ALA A 201 -26.40 -14.71 13.31
CA ALA A 201 -26.72 -13.30 13.54
C ALA A 201 -28.20 -13.15 13.91
N GLY A 202 -28.51 -12.27 14.86
CA GLY A 202 -29.90 -12.02 15.23
C GLY A 202 -30.57 -11.04 14.28
N LEU A 203 -31.66 -11.48 13.65
CA LEU A 203 -32.46 -10.69 12.71
C LEU A 203 -33.83 -10.36 13.34
N PRO A 204 -34.21 -9.07 13.44
CA PRO A 204 -35.52 -8.69 13.93
C PRO A 204 -36.66 -9.33 13.15
N LYS A 205 -37.66 -9.88 13.86
CA LYS A 205 -38.85 -10.52 13.26
C LYS A 205 -39.52 -9.67 12.17
N ASP A 206 -39.73 -8.38 12.44
CA ASP A 206 -40.35 -7.46 11.48
C ASP A 206 -39.50 -7.24 10.21
N MET A 207 -38.18 -7.20 10.38
CA MET A 207 -37.25 -7.07 9.25
C MET A 207 -37.20 -8.35 8.44
N ALA A 208 -37.09 -9.50 9.11
CA ALA A 208 -37.10 -10.82 8.49
C ALA A 208 -38.38 -11.02 7.66
N LEU A 209 -39.54 -10.67 8.20
CA LEU A 209 -40.82 -10.82 7.51
C LEU A 209 -40.88 -10.03 6.20
N GLU A 210 -40.38 -8.79 6.17
CA GLU A 210 -40.35 -8.01 4.92
C GLU A 210 -39.29 -8.49 3.92
N LEU A 211 -38.11 -8.90 4.39
CA LEU A 211 -37.05 -9.43 3.53
C LEU A 211 -37.46 -10.75 2.87
N PHE A 212 -38.11 -11.66 3.61
CA PHE A 212 -38.51 -12.98 3.13
C PHE A 212 -39.96 -13.05 2.63
N LYS A 213 -40.64 -11.92 2.50
CA LYS A 213 -42.07 -11.83 2.18
C LYS A 213 -42.52 -12.68 0.98
N PRO A 214 -41.81 -12.69 -0.17
CA PRO A 214 -42.24 -13.53 -1.30
C PRO A 214 -42.13 -15.03 -1.02
N PHE A 215 -41.14 -15.45 -0.25
CA PHE A 215 -40.94 -16.86 0.13
C PHE A 215 -42.06 -17.33 1.06
N VAL A 216 -42.41 -16.51 2.05
CA VAL A 216 -43.53 -16.77 2.97
C VAL A 216 -44.85 -16.87 2.21
N ILE A 217 -45.12 -15.91 1.30
CA ILE A 217 -46.34 -15.91 0.46
C ILE A 217 -46.41 -17.19 -0.38
N ARG A 218 -45.29 -17.62 -0.98
CA ARG A 218 -45.22 -18.85 -1.77
C ARG A 218 -45.52 -20.09 -0.92
N LYS A 219 -44.87 -20.23 0.24
CA LYS A 219 -45.07 -21.36 1.16
C LYS A 219 -46.50 -21.44 1.72
N LEU A 220 -47.14 -20.30 2.00
CA LEU A 220 -48.55 -20.24 2.43
C LEU A 220 -49.51 -20.79 1.37
N VAL A 221 -49.23 -20.52 0.09
CA VAL A 221 -50.02 -21.05 -1.03
C VAL A 221 -49.72 -22.54 -1.26
N GLU A 222 -48.45 -22.94 -1.23
CA GLU A 222 -48.03 -24.35 -1.38
C GLU A 222 -48.64 -25.27 -0.31
N ARG A 223 -48.77 -24.78 0.94
CA ARG A 223 -49.39 -25.52 2.05
C ARG A 223 -50.92 -25.50 2.05
N GLY A 224 -51.54 -24.76 1.13
CA GLY A 224 -53.00 -24.60 1.10
C GLY A 224 -53.58 -23.74 2.23
N LEU A 225 -52.74 -23.09 3.06
CA LEU A 225 -53.18 -22.15 4.11
C LEU A 225 -53.79 -20.87 3.50
N ALA A 226 -53.34 -20.48 2.30
CA ALA A 226 -53.93 -19.41 1.52
C ALA A 226 -54.29 -19.86 0.10
N LYS A 227 -55.54 -19.61 -0.31
CA LYS A 227 -56.03 -19.99 -1.66
C LYS A 227 -55.45 -19.14 -2.80
N THR A 228 -55.03 -17.91 -2.52
CA THR A 228 -54.52 -16.96 -3.53
C THR A 228 -53.39 -16.13 -2.96
N VAL A 229 -52.49 -15.63 -3.83
CA VAL A 229 -51.40 -14.70 -3.47
C VAL A 229 -51.92 -13.46 -2.74
N LYS A 230 -53.08 -12.93 -3.15
CA LYS A 230 -53.70 -11.76 -2.50
C LYS A 230 -54.20 -12.09 -1.08
N SER A 231 -54.74 -13.29 -0.86
CA SER A 231 -55.11 -13.77 0.48
C SER A 231 -53.88 -13.98 1.35
N ALA A 232 -52.84 -14.62 0.80
CA ALA A 232 -51.56 -14.83 1.48
C ALA A 232 -50.93 -13.50 1.90
N LYS A 233 -50.92 -12.49 1.01
CA LYS A 233 -50.42 -11.15 1.32
C LYS A 233 -51.17 -10.51 2.49
N LYS A 234 -52.51 -10.60 2.51
CA LYS A 234 -53.32 -10.11 3.64
C LYS A 234 -53.03 -10.85 4.94
N GLN A 235 -52.76 -12.16 4.87
CA GLN A 235 -52.43 -12.98 6.04
C GLN A 235 -51.06 -12.62 6.61
N VAL A 236 -50.07 -12.39 5.74
CA VAL A 236 -48.75 -11.87 6.11
C VAL A 236 -48.85 -10.48 6.75
N GLU A 237 -49.65 -9.57 6.17
CA GLU A 237 -49.89 -8.23 6.74
C GLU A 237 -50.54 -8.29 8.14
N ARG A 238 -51.37 -9.31 8.40
CA ARG A 238 -52.00 -9.57 9.72
C ARG A 238 -51.06 -10.23 10.73
N ARG A 239 -49.88 -10.70 10.32
CA ARG A 239 -48.85 -11.32 11.19
C ARG A 239 -49.39 -12.51 12.03
N GLY A 240 -50.16 -13.40 11.40
CA GLY A 240 -50.72 -14.57 12.08
C GLY A 240 -49.65 -15.58 12.56
N PRO A 241 -49.94 -16.47 13.53
CA PRO A 241 -48.99 -17.44 14.07
C PRO A 241 -48.32 -18.31 12.99
N GLU A 242 -49.12 -18.83 12.05
CA GLU A 242 -48.66 -19.66 10.92
C GLU A 242 -47.57 -19.00 10.06
N VAL A 243 -47.56 -17.65 10.02
CA VAL A 243 -46.57 -16.87 9.26
C VAL A 243 -45.20 -16.96 9.93
N TRP A 244 -45.15 -16.97 11.26
CA TRP A 244 -43.90 -17.06 12.01
C TRP A 244 -43.30 -18.45 11.92
N ASP A 245 -44.11 -19.50 12.02
CA ASP A 245 -43.66 -20.89 11.87
C ASP A 245 -43.06 -21.13 10.47
N ILE A 246 -43.71 -20.62 9.42
CA ILE A 246 -43.20 -20.69 8.04
C ILE A 246 -41.92 -19.86 7.88
N LEU A 247 -41.86 -18.68 8.50
CA LEU A 247 -40.68 -17.82 8.42
C LEU A 247 -39.47 -18.47 9.08
N GLU A 248 -39.65 -19.11 10.23
CA GLU A 248 -38.60 -19.83 10.95
C GLU A 248 -38.04 -21.00 10.13
N GLU A 249 -38.92 -21.79 9.49
CA GLU A 249 -38.51 -22.86 8.57
C GLU A 249 -37.75 -22.34 7.34
N ILE A 250 -38.19 -21.23 6.74
CA ILE A 250 -37.49 -20.64 5.58
C ILE A 250 -36.09 -20.17 6.00
N ILE A 251 -35.99 -19.59 7.19
CA ILE A 251 -34.75 -19.02 7.71
C ILE A 251 -33.71 -20.11 8.00
N ASP A 252 -34.11 -21.27 8.54
CA ASP A 252 -33.20 -22.32 9.03
C ASP A 252 -32.14 -22.77 8.00
N ASP A 253 -32.47 -22.78 6.70
CA ASP A 253 -31.53 -23.14 5.64
C ASP A 253 -31.17 -21.97 4.69
N HIS A 254 -31.44 -20.72 5.08
CA HIS A 254 -31.25 -19.54 4.24
C HIS A 254 -30.32 -18.51 4.88
N PRO A 255 -29.02 -18.44 4.50
CA PRO A 255 -28.08 -17.50 5.09
C PRO A 255 -28.37 -16.07 4.65
N ILE A 256 -27.99 -15.11 5.48
CA ILE A 256 -28.01 -13.67 5.16
C ILE A 256 -26.60 -13.12 5.09
N MET A 257 -26.40 -12.07 4.30
CA MET A 257 -25.13 -11.31 4.30
C MET A 257 -25.29 -10.04 5.13
N LEU A 258 -24.38 -9.82 6.07
CA LEU A 258 -24.24 -8.58 6.80
C LEU A 258 -23.10 -7.74 6.21
N ASN A 259 -23.33 -6.44 6.06
CA ASN A 259 -22.36 -5.49 5.53
C ASN A 259 -22.26 -4.25 6.43
N ARG A 260 -21.04 -3.86 6.81
CA ARG A 260 -20.76 -2.57 7.44
C ARG A 260 -20.08 -1.63 6.45
N ALA A 261 -20.70 -0.49 6.20
CA ALA A 261 -20.14 0.55 5.34
C ALA A 261 -19.27 1.53 6.15
N PRO A 262 -18.12 1.99 5.63
CA PRO A 262 -17.52 1.64 4.34
C PRO A 262 -16.78 0.29 4.37
N THR A 263 -16.98 -0.53 3.34
CA THR A 263 -16.31 -1.84 3.19
C THR A 263 -14.89 -1.64 2.65
N LEU A 264 -13.89 -1.63 3.55
CA LEU A 264 -12.47 -1.43 3.18
C LEU A 264 -11.76 -2.74 2.78
N HIS A 265 -12.27 -3.88 3.25
CA HIS A 265 -11.73 -5.21 3.01
C HIS A 265 -12.86 -6.25 2.96
N ARG A 266 -12.58 -7.44 2.41
CA ARG A 266 -13.58 -8.50 2.21
C ARG A 266 -14.37 -8.89 3.45
N LEU A 267 -13.77 -8.85 4.65
CA LEU A 267 -14.46 -9.26 5.89
C LEU A 267 -15.45 -8.21 6.40
N GLY A 268 -15.52 -7.03 5.77
CA GLY A 268 -16.60 -6.07 5.98
C GLY A 268 -17.95 -6.55 5.42
N ILE A 269 -17.96 -7.68 4.69
CA ILE A 269 -19.16 -8.43 4.31
C ILE A 269 -18.96 -9.89 4.72
N GLN A 270 -19.85 -10.42 5.57
CA GLN A 270 -19.83 -11.84 5.95
C GLN A 270 -21.23 -12.41 5.94
N ALA A 271 -21.32 -13.73 5.80
CA ALA A 271 -22.56 -14.45 5.87
C ALA A 271 -22.81 -15.03 7.26
N PHE A 272 -24.09 -15.06 7.63
CA PHE A 272 -24.56 -15.59 8.90
C PHE A 272 -25.87 -16.35 8.69
N GLN A 273 -26.09 -17.34 9.55
CA GLN A 273 -27.36 -17.98 9.73
C GLN A 273 -28.27 -17.06 10.57
N PRO A 274 -29.42 -16.59 10.05
CA PRO A 274 -30.29 -15.72 10.81
C PRO A 274 -30.97 -16.46 11.97
N VAL A 275 -31.03 -15.81 13.12
CA VAL A 275 -31.82 -16.23 14.29
C VAL A 275 -32.84 -15.14 14.56
N LEU A 276 -34.13 -15.50 14.66
CA LEU A 276 -35.19 -14.53 14.90
C LEU A 276 -35.05 -13.92 16.30
N VAL A 277 -34.95 -12.59 16.37
CA VAL A 277 -34.89 -11.85 17.64
C VAL A 277 -36.04 -10.84 17.76
N GLU A 278 -36.39 -10.52 18.99
CA GLU A 278 -37.34 -9.46 19.31
C GLU A 278 -36.72 -8.06 19.17
N GLY A 279 -37.55 -7.05 18.96
CA GLY A 279 -37.12 -5.66 18.81
C GLY A 279 -36.84 -5.26 17.36
N LYS A 280 -35.98 -4.26 17.16
CA LYS A 280 -35.67 -3.65 15.85
C LYS A 280 -34.18 -3.65 15.50
N ALA A 281 -33.31 -4.06 16.42
CA ALA A 281 -31.86 -4.00 16.26
C ALA A 281 -31.30 -5.35 15.80
N ILE A 282 -30.24 -5.32 14.99
CA ILE A 282 -29.54 -6.53 14.54
C ILE A 282 -28.58 -6.96 15.66
N HIS A 283 -28.64 -8.21 16.09
CA HIS A 283 -27.70 -8.72 17.09
C HIS A 283 -26.47 -9.28 16.38
N LEU A 284 -25.29 -8.77 16.72
CA LEU A 284 -24.02 -9.16 16.13
C LEU A 284 -23.16 -9.96 17.12
N HIS A 285 -22.49 -10.99 16.62
CA HIS A 285 -21.57 -11.79 17.42
C HIS A 285 -20.31 -10.99 17.82
N PRO A 286 -19.87 -11.01 19.10
CA PRO A 286 -18.74 -10.16 19.55
C PRO A 286 -17.40 -10.42 18.84
N LEU A 287 -17.10 -11.67 18.49
CA LEU A 287 -15.81 -12.02 17.86
C LEU A 287 -15.68 -11.54 16.40
N VAL A 288 -16.79 -11.18 15.75
CA VAL A 288 -16.74 -10.63 14.37
C VAL A 288 -16.64 -9.11 14.36
N CYS A 289 -16.83 -8.43 15.50
CA CYS A 289 -16.74 -6.96 15.56
C CYS A 289 -15.37 -6.44 15.11
N ALA A 290 -14.29 -7.15 15.44
CA ALA A 290 -12.95 -6.82 14.96
C ALA A 290 -12.85 -6.89 13.42
N ALA A 291 -13.51 -7.86 12.80
CA ALA A 291 -13.54 -8.02 11.35
C ALA A 291 -14.38 -6.95 10.64
N PHE A 292 -15.49 -6.51 11.24
CA PHE A 292 -16.28 -5.39 10.71
C PHE A 292 -15.74 -4.01 11.10
N ASN A 293 -14.75 -3.97 12.00
CA ASN A 293 -14.33 -2.77 12.73
C ASN A 293 -15.53 -2.02 13.36
N ALA A 294 -16.48 -2.80 13.91
CA ALA A 294 -17.78 -2.33 14.37
C ALA A 294 -17.77 -2.02 15.87
N ASP A 295 -18.40 -0.90 16.23
CA ASP A 295 -18.60 -0.48 17.61
C ASP A 295 -20.10 -0.42 17.92
N PHE A 296 -20.48 -0.49 19.20
CA PHE A 296 -21.88 -0.48 19.64
C PHE A 296 -22.33 0.91 20.14
N ASP A 297 -21.96 1.98 19.44
CA ASP A 297 -22.28 3.38 19.77
C ASP A 297 -23.39 4.00 18.91
N GLY A 298 -24.04 3.17 18.07
CA GLY A 298 -25.08 3.60 17.13
C GLY A 298 -24.81 3.22 15.68
N ASP A 299 -23.72 2.51 15.43
CA ASP A 299 -23.41 1.91 14.13
C ASP A 299 -24.58 1.10 13.55
N GLN A 300 -24.67 1.13 12.23
CA GLN A 300 -25.71 0.44 11.47
C GLN A 300 -25.10 -0.51 10.46
N MET A 301 -25.65 -1.71 10.35
CA MET A 301 -25.29 -2.68 9.32
C MET A 301 -26.45 -2.91 8.36
N ALA A 302 -26.08 -3.19 7.11
CA ALA A 302 -27.02 -3.60 6.08
C ALA A 302 -27.11 -5.13 6.02
N VAL A 303 -28.32 -5.63 5.77
CA VAL A 303 -28.64 -7.04 5.56
C VAL A 303 -29.00 -7.22 4.09
N HIS A 304 -28.51 -8.28 3.46
CA HIS A 304 -28.87 -8.70 2.10
C HIS A 304 -29.25 -10.18 2.09
N VAL A 305 -30.32 -10.53 1.37
CA VAL A 305 -30.77 -11.93 1.22
C VAL A 305 -30.32 -12.49 -0.13
N PRO A 306 -29.49 -13.56 -0.18
CA PRO A 306 -29.12 -14.23 -1.42
C PRO A 306 -30.33 -15.00 -1.98
N LEU A 307 -30.79 -14.67 -3.20
CA LEU A 307 -32.03 -15.24 -3.73
C LEU A 307 -31.82 -16.53 -4.53
N SER A 308 -30.82 -16.57 -5.41
CA SER A 308 -30.58 -17.74 -6.25
C SER A 308 -29.93 -18.87 -5.46
N PHE A 309 -30.19 -20.11 -5.88
CA PHE A 309 -29.60 -21.30 -5.26
C PHE A 309 -28.06 -21.25 -5.27
N TYR A 310 -27.47 -20.87 -6.41
CA TYR A 310 -26.02 -20.69 -6.53
C TYR A 310 -25.46 -19.64 -5.56
N ALA A 311 -26.14 -18.50 -5.40
CA ALA A 311 -25.71 -17.46 -4.46
C ALA A 311 -25.83 -17.94 -3.00
N GLN A 312 -26.87 -18.71 -2.65
CA GLN A 312 -27.01 -19.28 -1.32
C GLN A 312 -25.87 -20.25 -1.00
N ILE A 313 -25.53 -21.16 -1.92
CA ILE A 313 -24.40 -22.08 -1.77
C ILE A 313 -23.07 -21.33 -1.65
N GLU A 314 -22.81 -20.38 -2.56
CA GLU A 314 -21.58 -19.57 -2.54
C GLU A 314 -21.43 -18.85 -1.18
N THR A 315 -22.53 -18.29 -0.68
CA THR A 315 -22.60 -17.61 0.60
C THR A 315 -22.29 -18.56 1.77
N LYS A 316 -22.86 -19.78 1.79
CA LYS A 316 -22.58 -20.79 2.83
C LYS A 316 -21.14 -21.28 2.80
N ILE A 317 -20.59 -21.54 1.62
CA ILE A 317 -19.26 -22.15 1.48
C ILE A 317 -18.14 -21.13 1.65
N LEU A 318 -18.27 -19.93 1.08
CA LEU A 318 -17.16 -18.96 1.01
C LEU A 318 -17.27 -17.83 2.04
N MET A 319 -18.48 -17.38 2.36
CA MET A 319 -18.69 -16.12 3.09
C MET A 319 -19.05 -16.29 4.56
N LEU A 320 -19.37 -17.52 5.00
CA LEU A 320 -19.75 -17.78 6.39
C LEU A 320 -18.65 -17.30 7.35
N SER A 321 -19.04 -16.61 8.42
CA SER A 321 -18.10 -16.03 9.39
C SER A 321 -17.16 -17.07 10.01
N SER A 322 -17.63 -18.30 10.25
CA SER A 322 -16.82 -19.41 10.77
C SER A 322 -15.75 -19.90 9.80
N HIS A 323 -15.84 -19.59 8.51
CA HIS A 323 -14.80 -19.93 7.53
C HIS A 323 -13.71 -18.86 7.44
N ASN A 324 -14.01 -17.63 7.87
CA ASN A 324 -13.19 -16.46 7.66
C ASN A 324 -12.55 -16.00 8.98
N LEU A 325 -11.79 -16.88 9.64
CA LEU A 325 -11.15 -16.61 10.94
C LEU A 325 -9.82 -15.84 10.82
N LEU A 326 -9.11 -15.99 9.71
CA LEU A 326 -7.79 -15.41 9.49
C LEU A 326 -7.87 -14.08 8.73
N SER A 327 -6.91 -13.20 8.98
CA SER A 327 -6.77 -11.96 8.24
C SER A 327 -6.09 -12.19 6.89
N PRO A 328 -6.69 -11.73 5.77
CA PRO A 328 -6.08 -11.82 4.44
C PRO A 328 -4.75 -11.07 4.31
N ALA A 329 -4.48 -10.09 5.16
CA ALA A 329 -3.29 -9.24 5.05
C ALA A 329 -2.01 -9.92 5.54
N HIS A 330 -2.11 -10.80 6.53
CA HIS A 330 -0.95 -11.35 7.26
C HIS A 330 -1.13 -12.77 7.79
N GLY A 331 -2.29 -13.40 7.60
CA GLY A 331 -2.52 -14.81 7.91
C GLY A 331 -2.80 -15.14 9.37
N ARG A 332 -2.74 -14.15 10.27
CA ARG A 332 -3.03 -14.36 11.69
C ARG A 332 -4.53 -14.34 11.99
N PRO A 333 -4.98 -15.00 13.07
CA PRO A 333 -6.38 -14.97 13.48
C PRO A 333 -6.87 -13.53 13.73
N LEU A 334 -7.95 -13.15 13.05
CA LEU A 334 -8.65 -11.89 13.27
C LEU A 334 -9.82 -12.05 14.25
N ALA A 335 -10.50 -13.19 14.18
CA ALA A 335 -11.54 -13.59 15.13
C ALA A 335 -10.90 -14.05 16.44
N ILE A 336 -10.37 -13.11 17.20
CA ILE A 336 -9.77 -13.34 18.51
C ILE A 336 -10.66 -12.79 19.62
N PRO A 337 -10.66 -13.41 20.82
CA PRO A 337 -11.18 -12.78 22.01
C PRO A 337 -10.66 -11.35 22.17
N SER A 338 -11.55 -10.42 22.45
CA SER A 338 -11.22 -9.00 22.59
C SER A 338 -11.76 -8.42 23.89
N GLN A 339 -11.12 -7.37 24.39
CA GLN A 339 -11.58 -6.57 25.52
C GLN A 339 -11.96 -7.44 26.73
N ASP A 340 -13.23 -7.42 27.13
CA ASP A 340 -13.75 -8.10 28.32
C ASP A 340 -13.48 -9.60 28.32
N ILE A 341 -13.56 -10.26 27.15
CA ILE A 341 -13.30 -11.70 27.04
C ILE A 341 -11.84 -11.99 27.41
N VAL A 342 -10.90 -11.17 26.93
CA VAL A 342 -9.48 -11.28 27.27
C VAL A 342 -9.25 -10.99 28.74
N LEU A 343 -9.91 -9.96 29.30
CA LEU A 343 -9.79 -9.64 30.72
C LEU A 343 -10.26 -10.79 31.60
N GLY A 344 -11.36 -11.46 31.24
CA GLY A 344 -11.88 -12.62 31.94
C GLY A 344 -10.94 -13.83 31.88
N ILE A 345 -10.39 -14.14 30.70
CA ILE A 345 -9.41 -15.24 30.51
C ILE A 345 -8.09 -14.92 31.25
N TYR A 346 -7.62 -13.67 31.19
CA TYR A 346 -6.44 -13.20 31.91
C TYR A 346 -6.65 -13.32 33.43
N TYR A 347 -7.79 -12.85 33.93
CA TYR A 347 -8.16 -12.97 35.35
C TYR A 347 -8.17 -14.44 35.76
N LEU A 348 -8.82 -15.31 34.97
CA LEU A 348 -8.90 -16.75 35.23
C LEU A 348 -7.51 -17.42 35.32
N THR A 349 -6.55 -17.02 34.47
CA THR A 349 -5.22 -17.64 34.40
C THR A 349 -4.16 -17.02 35.32
N LYS A 350 -4.53 -15.96 36.05
CA LYS A 350 -3.63 -15.24 36.96
C LYS A 350 -3.42 -16.01 38.27
N LYS A 351 -2.19 -15.98 38.77
CA LYS A 351 -1.81 -16.59 40.05
C LYS A 351 -1.85 -15.57 41.19
N ARG A 352 -2.24 -16.02 42.38
CA ARG A 352 -2.22 -15.21 43.62
C ARG A 352 -1.65 -16.04 44.76
N THR A 353 -0.75 -15.47 45.55
CA THR A 353 -0.13 -16.14 46.71
C THR A 353 -0.87 -15.79 48.00
N GLY A 354 -0.83 -16.68 48.99
CA GLY A 354 -1.48 -16.49 50.30
C GLY A 354 -3.01 -16.64 50.26
N VAL A 355 -3.51 -17.51 49.39
CA VAL A 355 -4.96 -17.78 49.23
C VAL A 355 -5.32 -19.20 49.66
N LYS A 356 -6.61 -19.44 49.96
CA LYS A 356 -7.09 -20.76 50.40
C LYS A 356 -6.78 -21.84 49.37
N GLY A 357 -6.21 -22.96 49.83
CA GLY A 357 -5.91 -24.14 49.01
C GLY A 357 -4.58 -24.08 48.25
N GLU A 358 -3.69 -23.16 48.61
CA GLU A 358 -2.30 -23.11 48.14
C GLU A 358 -1.55 -24.44 48.42
N ASN A 359 -0.83 -24.94 47.42
CA ASN A 359 -0.04 -26.19 47.42
C ASN A 359 -0.82 -27.51 47.62
N MET A 360 -2.16 -27.46 47.59
CA MET A 360 -2.99 -28.67 47.55
C MET A 360 -2.73 -29.46 46.25
N ALA A 361 -2.80 -30.78 46.35
CA ALA A 361 -2.57 -31.69 45.24
C ALA A 361 -3.90 -32.32 44.80
N PHE A 362 -4.16 -32.33 43.50
CA PHE A 362 -5.39 -32.85 42.91
C PHE A 362 -5.10 -33.86 41.81
N VAL A 363 -5.95 -34.87 41.72
CA VAL A 363 -5.78 -36.01 40.81
C VAL A 363 -6.56 -35.84 39.52
N SER A 364 -7.72 -35.19 39.56
CA SER A 364 -8.63 -35.02 38.42
C SER A 364 -9.19 -33.60 38.32
N THR A 365 -9.65 -33.21 37.14
CA THR A 365 -10.31 -31.91 36.90
C THR A 365 -11.59 -31.78 37.71
N GLU A 366 -12.37 -32.85 37.81
CA GLU A 366 -13.61 -32.92 38.59
C GLU A 366 -13.38 -32.63 40.08
N GLU A 367 -12.30 -33.18 40.65
CA GLU A 367 -11.93 -32.95 42.06
C GLU A 367 -11.58 -31.48 42.32
N VAL A 368 -10.85 -30.85 41.39
CA VAL A 368 -10.53 -29.42 41.46
C VAL A 368 -11.80 -28.57 41.40
N LEU A 369 -12.71 -28.90 40.47
CA LEU A 369 -13.98 -28.18 40.31
C LEU A 369 -14.86 -28.30 41.55
N LEU A 370 -14.99 -29.51 42.12
CA LEU A 370 -15.74 -29.74 43.35
C LEU A 370 -15.14 -28.95 44.52
N ALA A 371 -13.81 -28.98 44.69
CA ALA A 371 -13.14 -28.24 45.74
C ALA A 371 -13.29 -26.72 45.59
N TYR A 372 -13.34 -26.21 44.35
CA TYR A 372 -13.63 -24.81 44.07
C TYR A 372 -15.09 -24.44 44.38
N GLN A 373 -16.06 -25.29 43.98
CA GLN A 373 -17.49 -25.07 44.24
C GLN A 373 -17.82 -25.09 45.74
N GLU A 374 -17.20 -25.98 46.51
CA GLU A 374 -17.31 -26.04 47.97
C GLU A 374 -16.52 -24.93 48.69
N GLY A 375 -15.85 -24.04 47.95
CA GLY A 375 -15.07 -22.92 48.52
C GLY A 375 -13.83 -23.36 49.32
N ARG A 376 -13.35 -24.59 49.12
CA ARG A 376 -12.14 -25.14 49.77
C ARG A 376 -10.85 -24.61 49.14
N VAL A 377 -10.88 -24.28 47.85
CA VAL A 377 -9.75 -23.70 47.12
C VAL A 377 -10.19 -22.43 46.39
N ALA A 378 -9.32 -21.42 46.33
CA ALA A 378 -9.55 -20.19 45.59
C ALA A 378 -9.17 -20.33 44.10
N LEU A 379 -9.82 -19.57 43.22
CA LEU A 379 -9.60 -19.60 41.76
C LEU A 379 -8.13 -19.40 41.34
N HIS A 380 -7.43 -18.51 42.05
CA HIS A 380 -6.06 -18.08 41.73
C HIS A 380 -5.00 -18.84 42.54
N ALA A 381 -5.40 -19.83 43.34
CA ALA A 381 -4.49 -20.58 44.20
C ALA A 381 -3.52 -21.43 43.36
N PRO A 382 -2.21 -21.41 43.66
CA PRO A 382 -1.28 -22.34 43.06
C PRO A 382 -1.50 -23.74 43.65
N ILE A 383 -1.70 -24.72 42.78
CA ILE A 383 -2.00 -26.11 43.10
C ILE A 383 -1.08 -27.06 42.34
N ARG A 384 -0.92 -28.28 42.85
CA ARG A 384 -0.26 -29.37 42.13
C ARG A 384 -1.32 -30.24 41.47
N PHE A 385 -1.26 -30.36 40.14
CA PHE A 385 -2.26 -31.09 39.36
C PHE A 385 -1.58 -32.22 38.60
N ARG A 386 -2.17 -33.41 38.63
CA ARG A 386 -1.67 -34.56 37.87
C ARG A 386 -2.26 -34.57 36.46
N PHE A 387 -1.43 -34.41 35.44
CA PHE A 387 -1.83 -34.46 34.03
C PHE A 387 -0.97 -35.47 33.26
N ARG A 388 -1.58 -36.44 32.56
CA ARG A 388 -0.90 -37.47 31.75
C ARG A 388 0.32 -38.14 32.43
N SER A 389 0.19 -38.42 33.73
CA SER A 389 1.21 -39.06 34.61
C SER A 389 2.31 -38.13 35.15
N GLU A 390 2.32 -36.86 34.78
CA GLU A 390 3.21 -35.84 35.34
C GLU A 390 2.48 -34.96 36.35
N THR A 391 3.19 -34.51 37.39
CA THR A 391 2.65 -33.53 38.34
C THR A 391 3.12 -32.14 37.94
N ILE A 392 2.19 -31.28 37.53
CA ILE A 392 2.46 -29.91 37.11
C ILE A 392 2.01 -28.92 38.18
N GLU A 393 2.76 -27.84 38.36
CA GLU A 393 2.33 -26.70 39.18
C GLU A 393 1.48 -25.75 38.33
N THR A 394 0.24 -25.51 38.74
CA THR A 394 -0.73 -24.72 37.97
C THR A 394 -1.69 -23.97 38.90
N THR A 395 -2.76 -23.37 38.38
CA THR A 395 -3.82 -22.76 39.19
C THR A 395 -5.17 -23.42 38.91
N VAL A 396 -6.11 -23.32 39.86
CA VAL A 396 -7.49 -23.80 39.66
C VAL A 396 -8.08 -23.21 38.37
N GLY A 397 -7.93 -21.91 38.15
CA GLY A 397 -8.44 -21.28 36.94
C GLY A 397 -7.81 -21.76 35.63
N ARG A 398 -6.51 -22.11 35.63
CA ARG A 398 -5.88 -22.75 34.46
C ARG A 398 -6.40 -24.16 34.21
N VAL A 399 -6.74 -24.92 35.26
CA VAL A 399 -7.39 -26.23 35.09
C VAL A 399 -8.76 -26.07 34.44
N ILE A 400 -9.56 -25.10 34.89
CA ILE A 400 -10.88 -24.79 34.31
C ILE A 400 -10.75 -24.39 32.83
N LEU A 401 -9.79 -23.53 32.49
CA LEU A 401 -9.53 -23.16 31.10
C LEU A 401 -9.21 -24.39 30.25
N ASN A 402 -8.31 -25.26 30.73
CA ASN A 402 -7.88 -26.43 29.99
C ASN A 402 -8.99 -27.47 29.80
N ASP A 403 -9.99 -27.51 30.67
CA ASP A 403 -11.15 -28.39 30.52
C ASP A 403 -12.04 -28.03 29.32
N VAL A 404 -12.01 -26.76 28.91
CA VAL A 404 -12.72 -26.26 27.72
C VAL A 404 -11.89 -26.47 26.44
N LEU A 405 -10.56 -26.53 26.56
CA LEU A 405 -9.68 -26.68 25.40
C LEU A 405 -9.79 -28.09 24.77
N PRO A 406 -9.65 -28.21 23.45
CA PRO A 406 -9.46 -29.50 22.77
C PRO A 406 -8.29 -30.30 23.34
N GLU A 407 -8.39 -31.63 23.36
CA GLU A 407 -7.42 -32.51 24.01
C GLU A 407 -5.99 -32.35 23.49
N GLU A 408 -5.84 -32.05 22.19
CA GLU A 408 -4.56 -31.87 21.50
C GLU A 408 -3.79 -30.62 21.96
N LEU A 409 -4.49 -29.65 22.55
CA LEU A 409 -3.93 -28.38 23.01
C LEU A 409 -3.67 -28.33 24.52
N ARG A 410 -4.11 -29.35 25.27
CA ARG A 410 -3.89 -29.44 26.73
C ARG A 410 -2.44 -29.88 27.00
N PHE A 411 -1.70 -29.29 27.93
CA PHE A 411 -2.10 -28.35 28.99
C PHE A 411 -1.44 -26.97 28.80
N VAL A 412 -2.24 -25.90 28.69
CA VAL A 412 -1.78 -24.51 28.62
C VAL A 412 -1.52 -23.98 30.03
N ASN A 413 -0.24 -23.80 30.40
CA ASN A 413 0.19 -23.38 31.74
C ASN A 413 0.84 -21.98 31.80
N SER A 414 0.34 -21.04 31.01
CA SER A 414 0.84 -19.65 30.95
C SER A 414 -0.24 -18.64 31.33
N LEU A 415 0.17 -17.44 31.72
CA LEU A 415 -0.75 -16.29 31.85
C LEU A 415 -1.19 -15.88 30.44
N LEU A 416 -2.49 -15.93 30.17
CA LEU A 416 -3.02 -15.59 28.85
C LEU A 416 -3.33 -14.11 28.74
N THR A 417 -2.43 -13.37 28.11
CA THR A 417 -2.68 -12.02 27.60
C THR A 417 -3.32 -12.09 26.21
N LYS A 418 -3.73 -10.95 25.64
CA LYS A 418 -4.24 -10.87 24.26
C LYS A 418 -3.33 -11.57 23.25
N LYS A 419 -2.01 -11.35 23.34
CA LYS A 419 -1.00 -12.00 22.48
C LYS A 419 -0.93 -13.51 22.71
N GLY A 420 -1.01 -13.94 23.98
CA GLY A 420 -1.04 -15.36 24.32
C GLY A 420 -2.28 -16.06 23.77
N THR A 421 -3.44 -15.40 23.83
CA THR A 421 -4.70 -15.91 23.26
C THR A 421 -4.65 -15.97 21.74
N GLU A 422 -4.10 -14.96 21.07
CA GLU A 422 -3.87 -14.97 19.62
C GLU A 422 -2.99 -16.16 19.19
N ALA A 423 -1.87 -16.38 19.89
CA ALA A 423 -0.99 -17.53 19.65
C ALA A 423 -1.69 -18.88 19.90
N LEU A 424 -2.54 -18.96 20.92
CA LEU A 424 -3.35 -20.14 21.20
C LEU A 424 -4.35 -20.44 20.06
N VAL A 425 -5.06 -19.41 19.56
CA VAL A 425 -5.99 -19.56 18.44
C VAL A 425 -5.25 -19.93 17.15
N SER A 426 -4.07 -19.36 16.91
CA SER A 426 -3.23 -19.71 15.76
C SER A 426 -2.85 -21.20 15.81
N ARG A 427 -2.29 -21.66 16.94
CA ARG A 427 -1.95 -23.08 17.14
C ARG A 427 -3.16 -24.00 16.97
N ALA A 428 -4.32 -23.60 17.50
CA ALA A 428 -5.56 -24.34 17.29
C ALA A 428 -5.91 -24.46 15.80
N TYR A 429 -5.88 -23.36 15.05
CA TYR A 429 -6.20 -23.37 13.63
C TYR A 429 -5.33 -24.36 12.84
N HIS A 430 -4.03 -24.40 13.11
CA HIS A 430 -3.09 -25.31 12.44
C HIS A 430 -3.23 -26.76 12.91
N ALA A 431 -3.42 -27.01 14.20
CA ALA A 431 -3.42 -28.37 14.77
C ALA A 431 -4.76 -29.11 14.58
N ILE A 432 -5.90 -28.43 14.77
CA ILE A 432 -7.24 -29.06 14.79
C ILE A 432 -8.17 -28.57 13.66
N GLY A 433 -7.72 -27.62 12.85
CA GLY A 433 -8.46 -27.09 11.71
C GLY A 433 -9.58 -26.10 12.06
N ASN A 434 -10.23 -25.59 11.01
CA ASN A 434 -11.14 -24.44 11.12
C ASN A 434 -12.39 -24.68 11.99
N PHE A 435 -13.12 -25.77 11.76
CA PHE A 435 -14.40 -26.02 12.45
C PHE A 435 -14.25 -26.18 13.97
N ARG A 436 -13.28 -26.99 14.41
CA ARG A 436 -13.01 -27.19 15.84
C ARG A 436 -12.46 -25.93 16.50
N THR A 437 -11.69 -25.12 15.76
CA THR A 437 -11.22 -23.81 16.24
C THR A 437 -12.37 -22.82 16.44
N ALA A 438 -13.34 -22.76 15.52
CA ALA A 438 -14.54 -21.93 15.68
C ALA A 438 -15.36 -22.33 16.92
N LYS A 439 -15.52 -23.63 17.18
CA LYS A 439 -16.19 -24.12 18.39
C LYS A 439 -15.43 -23.71 19.66
N MET A 440 -14.12 -23.93 19.68
CA MET A 440 -13.26 -23.49 20.79
C MET A 440 -13.36 -21.99 21.05
N LEU A 441 -13.47 -21.16 20.00
CA LEU A 441 -13.66 -19.72 20.14
C LEU A 441 -14.99 -19.35 20.80
N ASP A 442 -16.08 -20.03 20.44
CA ASP A 442 -17.39 -19.85 21.09
C ASP A 442 -17.32 -20.23 22.59
N ASP A 443 -16.65 -21.34 22.91
CA ASP A 443 -16.49 -21.78 24.30
C ASP A 443 -15.58 -20.84 25.11
N LEU A 444 -14.49 -20.34 24.52
CA LEU A 444 -13.61 -19.33 25.13
C LEU A 444 -14.34 -17.99 25.36
N LYS A 445 -15.24 -17.61 24.45
CA LYS A 445 -16.06 -16.41 24.59
C LYS A 445 -16.98 -16.53 25.81
N GLU A 446 -17.70 -17.63 25.93
CA GLU A 446 -18.61 -17.88 27.06
C GLU A 446 -17.86 -17.91 28.40
N LEU A 447 -16.71 -18.61 28.43
CA LEU A 447 -15.83 -18.64 29.59
C LEU A 447 -15.32 -17.24 29.94
N GLY A 448 -14.83 -16.48 28.96
CA GLY A 448 -14.29 -15.14 29.16
C GLY A 448 -15.33 -14.17 29.71
N PHE A 449 -16.55 -14.13 29.16
CA PHE A 449 -17.61 -13.27 29.70
C PHE A 449 -18.02 -13.66 31.13
N THR A 450 -18.14 -14.97 31.39
CA THR A 450 -18.50 -15.49 32.73
C THR A 450 -17.47 -15.05 33.77
N TYR A 451 -16.18 -15.23 33.49
CA TYR A 451 -15.13 -14.88 34.43
C TYR A 451 -14.82 -13.38 34.47
N ALA A 452 -15.09 -12.63 33.39
CA ALA A 452 -15.08 -11.17 33.42
C ALA A 452 -16.15 -10.63 34.38
N MET A 453 -17.38 -11.14 34.29
CA MET A 453 -18.46 -10.80 35.24
C MET A 453 -18.08 -11.17 36.68
N LYS A 454 -17.59 -12.39 36.92
CA LYS A 454 -17.17 -12.86 38.25
C LYS A 454 -15.97 -12.09 38.82
N SER A 455 -15.12 -11.53 37.96
CA SER A 455 -13.96 -10.76 38.41
C SER A 455 -14.36 -9.51 39.19
N GLY A 456 -15.55 -8.94 38.91
CA GLY A 456 -16.02 -7.70 39.52
C GLY A 456 -15.07 -6.52 39.26
N ALA A 457 -14.25 -6.58 38.20
CA ALA A 457 -13.29 -5.54 37.87
C ALA A 457 -14.03 -4.21 37.63
N SER A 458 -13.63 -3.18 38.38
CA SER A 458 -14.19 -1.84 38.31
C SER A 458 -13.05 -0.82 38.35
N ILE A 459 -13.27 0.39 37.83
CA ILE A 459 -12.29 1.47 37.86
C ILE A 459 -12.78 2.53 38.84
N GLY A 460 -12.06 2.73 39.93
CA GLY A 460 -12.23 3.84 40.85
C GLY A 460 -11.07 4.85 40.79
N ILE A 461 -11.30 6.04 41.34
CA ILE A 461 -10.25 7.07 41.45
C ILE A 461 -9.05 6.60 42.29
N TYR A 462 -9.28 5.71 43.26
CA TYR A 462 -8.26 5.15 44.13
C TYR A 462 -7.37 4.11 43.43
N ASP A 463 -7.81 3.52 42.32
CA ASP A 463 -7.01 2.55 41.57
C ASP A 463 -5.92 3.24 40.72
N VAL A 464 -6.04 4.56 40.47
CA VAL A 464 -5.12 5.37 39.64
C VAL A 464 -3.92 5.85 40.48
N ILE A 465 -2.97 4.98 40.83
CA ILE A 465 -1.88 5.32 41.78
C ILE A 465 -0.79 6.18 41.12
N VAL A 466 -0.53 7.37 41.68
CA VAL A 466 0.59 8.24 41.27
C VAL A 466 1.86 7.75 41.97
N PRO A 467 2.98 7.53 41.25
CA PRO A 467 4.24 7.09 41.87
C PRO A 467 4.87 8.23 42.69
N ASN A 468 5.42 7.90 43.86
CA ASN A 468 6.03 8.88 44.76
C ASN A 468 7.30 9.51 44.18
N GLU A 469 8.02 8.75 43.35
CA GLU A 469 9.25 9.14 42.68
C GLU A 469 9.01 10.15 41.55
N LYS A 470 7.76 10.36 41.12
CA LYS A 470 7.40 11.32 40.06
C LYS A 470 8.00 12.70 40.33
N GLN A 471 7.81 13.22 41.54
CA GLN A 471 8.23 14.57 41.89
C GLN A 471 9.75 14.72 41.81
N GLN A 472 10.49 13.70 42.25
CA GLN A 472 11.95 13.67 42.19
C GLN A 472 12.46 13.65 40.74
N LEU A 473 11.82 12.87 39.86
CA LEU A 473 12.17 12.80 38.44
C LEU A 473 11.92 14.14 37.73
N ILE A 474 10.80 14.80 38.03
CA ILE A 474 10.45 16.10 37.46
C ILE A 474 11.44 17.19 37.93
N GLU A 475 11.77 17.23 39.22
CA GLU A 475 12.76 18.17 39.76
C GLU A 475 14.16 17.92 39.17
N GLY A 476 14.54 16.66 38.96
CA GLY A 476 15.77 16.30 38.26
C GLY A 476 15.80 16.81 36.83
N ALA A 477 14.69 16.68 36.09
CA ALA A 477 14.55 17.19 34.74
C ALA A 477 14.65 18.73 34.69
N PHE A 478 13.99 19.44 35.60
CA PHE A 478 14.10 20.91 35.67
C PHE A 478 15.54 21.38 35.92
N LYS A 479 16.30 20.69 36.79
CA LYS A 479 17.73 21.00 37.01
C LYS A 479 18.58 20.74 35.76
N ALA A 480 18.31 19.66 35.03
CA ALA A 480 18.99 19.36 33.78
C ALA A 480 18.69 20.43 32.70
N VAL A 481 17.41 20.81 32.56
CA VAL A 481 16.98 21.89 31.64
C VAL A 481 17.65 23.21 32.00
N ASP A 482 17.71 23.58 33.29
CA ASP A 482 18.41 24.79 33.75
C ASP A 482 19.91 24.76 33.43
N THR A 483 20.55 23.58 33.48
CA THR A 483 21.95 23.41 33.09
C THR A 483 22.15 23.65 31.59
N ILE A 484 21.24 23.14 30.75
CA ILE A 484 21.25 23.38 29.29
C ILE A 484 20.98 24.85 28.99
N GLN A 485 20.03 25.47 29.69
CA GLN A 485 19.72 26.89 29.56
C GLN A 485 20.93 27.77 29.91
N LYS A 486 21.65 27.45 30.99
CA LYS A 486 22.91 28.13 31.36
C LYS A 486 24.03 27.94 30.33
N ARG A 487 24.12 26.75 29.70
CA ARG A 487 25.09 26.51 28.61
C ARG A 487 24.76 27.36 27.39
N TYR A 488 23.48 27.50 27.08
CA TYR A 488 23.00 28.38 26.04
C TYR A 488 23.29 29.86 26.35
N GLU A 489 22.95 30.34 27.55
CA GLU A 489 23.24 31.70 28.01
C GLU A 489 24.74 32.05 27.98
N ARG A 490 25.62 31.04 28.15
CA ARG A 490 27.08 31.17 28.05
C ARG A 490 27.62 31.04 26.62
N GLY A 491 26.77 30.76 25.63
CA GLY A 491 27.16 30.63 24.23
C GLY A 491 27.75 29.31 23.79
N ILE A 492 27.69 28.27 24.64
CA ILE A 492 28.35 26.99 24.36
C ILE A 492 27.55 26.16 23.35
N ILE A 493 26.22 26.32 23.33
CA ILE A 493 25.29 25.59 22.46
C ILE A 493 24.38 26.57 21.72
N THR A 494 23.86 26.15 20.57
CA THR A 494 22.90 26.94 19.77
C THR A 494 21.45 26.81 20.30
N ASP A 495 20.54 27.71 19.91
CA ASP A 495 19.11 27.60 20.31
C ASP A 495 18.45 26.32 19.77
N GLY A 496 18.83 25.89 18.57
CA GLY A 496 18.36 24.64 17.99
C GLY A 496 18.83 23.41 18.79
N GLU A 497 20.09 23.39 19.21
CA GLU A 497 20.64 22.34 20.10
C GLU A 497 19.97 22.37 21.47
N ARG A 498 19.80 23.58 22.06
CA ARG A 498 19.08 23.79 23.33
C ARG A 498 17.68 23.21 23.26
N TYR A 499 16.91 23.59 22.23
CA TYR A 499 15.54 23.13 22.02
C TYR A 499 15.48 21.60 21.91
N ASN A 500 16.33 20.99 21.07
CA ASN A 500 16.35 19.53 20.91
C ASN A 500 16.72 18.80 22.22
N GLN A 501 17.76 19.26 22.92
CA GLN A 501 18.20 18.67 24.18
C GLN A 501 17.11 18.77 25.27
N ILE A 502 16.40 19.89 25.36
CA ILE A 502 15.27 20.05 26.30
C ILE A 502 14.16 19.06 25.99
N ILE A 503 13.78 18.92 24.71
CA ILE A 503 12.77 17.95 24.27
C ILE A 503 13.18 16.53 24.64
N ASP A 504 14.45 16.17 24.47
CA ASP A 504 14.94 14.83 24.79
C ASP A 504 14.96 14.55 26.30
N ILE A 505 15.38 15.52 27.13
CA ILE A 505 15.29 15.43 28.59
C ILE A 505 13.85 15.14 29.02
N TRP A 506 12.88 15.89 28.49
CA TRP A 506 11.48 15.69 28.82
C TRP A 506 10.92 14.37 28.29
N THR A 507 11.36 13.93 27.11
CA THR A 507 10.96 12.64 26.52
C THR A 507 11.46 11.46 27.37
N HIS A 508 12.72 11.52 27.82
CA HIS A 508 13.31 10.52 28.72
C HIS A 508 12.62 10.53 30.09
N THR A 509 12.42 11.72 30.68
CA THR A 509 11.73 11.88 31.96
C THR A 509 10.30 11.32 31.90
N THR A 510 9.58 11.63 30.83
CA THR A 510 8.21 11.13 30.61
C THR A 510 8.18 9.59 30.52
N SER A 511 9.20 8.98 29.90
CA SER A 511 9.34 7.53 29.77
C SER A 511 9.65 6.87 31.12
N ASN A 512 10.57 7.46 31.89
CA ASN A 512 10.94 6.98 33.23
C ASN A 512 9.77 7.06 34.22
N VAL A 513 9.01 8.17 34.19
CA VAL A 513 7.78 8.31 35.00
C VAL A 513 6.76 7.23 34.61
N ALA A 514 6.61 6.94 33.32
CA ALA A 514 5.70 5.89 32.86
C ALA A 514 6.13 4.50 33.33
N GLU A 515 7.44 4.22 33.37
CA GLU A 515 7.98 2.96 33.84
C GLU A 515 7.80 2.79 35.35
N LYS A 516 8.15 3.78 36.16
CA LYS A 516 7.92 3.72 37.61
C LYS A 516 6.45 3.65 37.99
N MET A 517 5.60 4.39 37.29
CA MET A 517 4.15 4.28 37.45
C MET A 517 3.67 2.85 37.18
N PHE A 518 4.10 2.23 36.08
CA PHE A 518 3.68 0.87 35.71
C PHE A 518 4.21 -0.18 36.69
N GLU A 519 5.46 -0.05 37.14
CA GLU A 519 6.02 -0.89 38.21
C GLU A 519 5.21 -0.78 39.51
N THR A 520 4.80 0.43 39.88
CA THR A 520 4.01 0.67 41.11
C THR A 520 2.67 -0.03 41.02
N LEU A 521 1.97 0.12 39.90
CA LEU A 521 0.70 -0.54 39.64
C LEU A 521 0.83 -2.06 39.58
N SER A 522 1.96 -2.59 39.07
CA SER A 522 2.20 -4.04 39.01
C SER A 522 2.31 -4.69 40.40
N LYS A 523 2.78 -3.94 41.40
CA LYS A 523 2.94 -4.41 42.78
C LYS A 523 1.64 -4.24 43.59
N ASP A 524 0.82 -3.26 43.25
CA ASP A 524 -0.45 -2.99 43.94
C ASP A 524 -1.38 -4.20 43.89
N ARG A 525 -1.89 -4.62 45.05
CA ARG A 525 -2.73 -5.81 45.23
C ARG A 525 -2.15 -7.08 44.56
N GLN A 526 -0.81 -7.24 44.54
CA GLN A 526 -0.12 -8.33 43.83
C GLN A 526 -0.43 -8.36 42.31
N GLY A 527 -0.61 -7.18 41.71
CA GLY A 527 -0.96 -7.02 40.29
C GLY A 527 -2.45 -7.21 39.99
N PHE A 528 -3.32 -7.30 41.00
CA PHE A 528 -4.78 -7.32 40.83
C PHE A 528 -5.42 -5.92 40.86
N ASN A 529 -4.61 -4.86 40.64
CA ASN A 529 -5.15 -3.54 40.35
C ASN A 529 -5.91 -3.57 39.01
N PRO A 530 -7.18 -3.13 38.94
CA PRO A 530 -7.99 -3.22 37.72
C PRO A 530 -7.39 -2.50 36.50
N ILE A 531 -6.80 -1.31 36.70
CA ILE A 531 -6.16 -0.54 35.62
C ILE A 531 -4.93 -1.26 35.09
N TYR A 532 -4.12 -1.82 36.01
CA TYR A 532 -2.98 -2.66 35.64
C TYR A 532 -3.43 -3.87 34.84
N MET A 533 -4.42 -4.62 35.34
CA MET A 533 -4.93 -5.82 34.67
C MET A 533 -5.45 -5.53 33.27
N MET A 534 -6.18 -4.43 33.06
CA MET A 534 -6.69 -4.07 31.74
C MET A 534 -5.57 -3.81 30.73
N ALA A 535 -4.50 -3.11 31.13
CA ALA A 535 -3.37 -2.83 30.24
C ALA A 535 -2.41 -4.02 30.07
N ASP A 536 -2.08 -4.74 31.14
CA ASP A 536 -1.19 -5.90 31.11
C ASP A 536 -1.80 -7.08 30.34
N SER A 537 -3.11 -7.30 30.49
CA SER A 537 -3.85 -8.27 29.68
C SER A 537 -3.92 -7.88 28.19
N GLY A 538 -3.77 -6.59 27.88
CA GLY A 538 -4.00 -6.05 26.54
C GLY A 538 -5.48 -5.98 26.15
N ALA A 539 -6.40 -6.10 27.12
CA ALA A 539 -7.84 -5.96 26.91
C ALA A 539 -8.20 -4.54 26.47
N ARG A 540 -7.75 -3.53 27.24
CA ARG A 540 -7.92 -2.11 26.93
C ARG A 540 -6.93 -1.28 27.74
N GLY A 541 -6.43 -0.20 27.16
CA GLY A 541 -5.44 0.65 27.81
C GLY A 541 -4.02 0.35 27.33
N SER A 542 -3.22 1.40 27.14
CA SER A 542 -1.78 1.31 26.90
C SER A 542 -0.99 1.92 28.06
N LYS A 543 0.30 1.58 28.17
CA LYS A 543 1.22 2.22 29.13
C LYS A 543 1.21 3.75 29.00
N GLU A 544 1.09 4.26 27.77
CA GLU A 544 0.98 5.69 27.49
C GLU A 544 -0.34 6.31 27.98
N GLN A 545 -1.46 5.62 27.82
CA GLN A 545 -2.76 6.11 28.32
C GLN A 545 -2.79 6.14 29.85
N ILE A 546 -2.26 5.11 30.50
CA ILE A 546 -2.15 5.08 31.96
C ILE A 546 -1.17 6.16 32.45
N ARG A 547 -0.08 6.42 31.72
CA ARG A 547 0.83 7.54 31.99
C ARG A 547 0.08 8.87 32.05
N GLN A 548 -0.85 9.13 31.15
CA GLN A 548 -1.65 10.37 31.19
C GLN A 548 -2.61 10.41 32.39
N LEU A 549 -3.07 9.26 32.88
CA LEU A 549 -3.97 9.16 34.04
C LEU A 549 -3.25 9.39 35.38
N ALA A 550 -2.10 8.73 35.58
CA ALA A 550 -1.42 8.66 36.88
C ALA A 550 0.02 9.18 36.90
N GLY A 551 0.68 9.28 35.74
CA GLY A 551 2.06 9.75 35.61
C GLY A 551 2.09 11.25 35.32
N MET A 552 2.27 11.59 34.05
CA MET A 552 2.20 12.95 33.51
C MET A 552 1.76 12.89 32.05
N ARG A 553 1.17 13.97 31.53
CA ARG A 553 0.73 13.99 30.13
C ARG A 553 1.90 14.10 29.15
N GLY A 554 2.89 14.95 29.45
CA GLY A 554 4.13 15.11 28.67
C GLY A 554 4.08 16.22 27.63
N LEU A 555 4.90 16.11 26.59
CA LEU A 555 5.10 17.12 25.54
C LEU A 555 3.99 17.13 24.49
N MET A 556 3.55 18.33 24.09
CA MET A 556 2.45 18.53 23.13
C MET A 556 2.93 19.12 21.80
N ALA A 557 2.27 18.79 20.69
CA ALA A 557 2.59 19.32 19.36
C ALA A 557 1.90 20.67 19.08
N LYS A 558 2.62 21.61 18.45
CA LYS A 558 2.08 22.87 17.91
C LYS A 558 1.35 22.63 16.58
N PRO A 559 0.31 23.42 16.27
CA PRO A 559 -0.43 23.30 15.01
C PRO A 559 0.18 24.08 13.83
N GLN A 560 1.20 24.92 14.02
CA GLN A 560 1.76 25.74 12.95
C GLN A 560 2.64 24.93 11.97
N LYS A 561 2.53 25.25 10.67
CA LYS A 561 3.49 24.86 9.63
C LYS A 561 4.41 26.05 9.36
N LYS A 562 5.72 25.90 9.54
CA LYS A 562 6.67 26.87 8.98
C LYS A 562 6.58 26.83 7.45
N MET A 563 6.84 27.97 6.78
CA MET A 563 6.90 28.10 5.32
C MET A 563 7.90 27.11 4.67
N THR A 564 8.87 26.61 5.44
CA THR A 564 9.91 25.64 5.02
C THR A 564 9.42 24.19 4.95
N GLY A 565 8.18 23.89 5.33
CA GLY A 565 7.57 22.57 5.08
C GLY A 565 7.78 21.51 6.16
N SER A 566 8.52 21.78 7.23
CA SER A 566 8.63 20.89 8.40
C SER A 566 7.34 20.92 9.23
N MET A 567 6.73 19.74 9.40
CA MET A 567 5.49 19.54 10.17
C MET A 567 5.81 19.36 11.67
N GLY A 568 5.11 20.12 12.53
CA GLY A 568 4.89 19.74 13.94
C GLY A 568 6.01 20.07 14.92
N GLU A 569 6.32 21.35 15.14
CA GLU A 569 7.13 21.76 16.29
C GLU A 569 6.49 21.32 17.61
N ILE A 570 7.30 20.85 18.56
CA ILE A 570 6.87 20.46 19.90
C ILE A 570 6.92 21.68 20.83
N ILE A 571 5.98 21.78 21.76
CA ILE A 571 6.00 22.81 22.81
C ILE A 571 7.03 22.39 23.85
N GLU A 572 8.06 23.21 24.08
CA GLU A 572 9.16 22.91 25.02
C GLU A 572 8.71 22.79 26.49
N SER A 573 7.57 23.41 26.82
CA SER A 573 6.95 23.31 28.14
C SER A 573 6.03 22.07 28.21
N PRO A 574 6.41 21.02 28.95
CA PRO A 574 5.57 19.82 29.08
C PRO A 574 4.39 20.07 30.03
N ILE A 575 3.38 19.21 29.95
CA ILE A 575 2.32 19.10 30.95
C ILE A 575 2.77 18.07 31.99
N THR A 576 3.15 18.55 33.18
CA THR A 576 3.64 17.72 34.29
C THR A 576 2.50 17.10 35.10
N ALA A 577 1.33 17.73 35.07
CA ALA A 577 0.11 17.21 35.68
C ALA A 577 -0.43 15.97 34.93
N ASN A 578 -1.22 15.17 35.66
CA ASN A 578 -2.00 14.05 35.12
C ASN A 578 -3.51 14.27 35.34
N PHE A 579 -4.35 13.39 34.77
CA PHE A 579 -5.81 13.53 34.89
C PHE A 579 -6.33 13.34 36.32
N ARG A 580 -5.63 12.58 37.18
CA ARG A 580 -6.02 12.44 38.59
C ARG A 580 -5.77 13.72 39.40
N GLU A 581 -4.67 14.41 39.13
CA GLU A 581 -4.30 15.68 39.76
C GLU A 581 -5.13 16.86 39.24
N GLY A 582 -5.57 16.79 37.99
CA GLY A 582 -6.24 17.88 37.28
C GLY A 582 -5.24 18.75 36.50
N LEU A 583 -5.72 19.41 35.45
CA LEU A 583 -4.90 20.26 34.58
C LEU A 583 -5.16 21.73 34.90
N SER A 584 -4.10 22.55 34.93
CA SER A 584 -4.25 24.01 34.96
C SER A 584 -4.89 24.53 33.66
N MET A 585 -5.40 25.77 33.69
CA MET A 585 -6.02 26.38 32.51
C MET A 585 -5.05 26.46 31.31
N LEU A 586 -3.77 26.74 31.57
CA LEU A 586 -2.74 26.80 30.53
C LEU A 586 -2.42 25.41 29.96
N GLU A 587 -2.21 24.40 30.82
CA GLU A 587 -1.94 23.02 30.39
C GLU A 587 -3.13 22.44 29.60
N TYR A 588 -4.35 22.70 30.04
CA TYR A 588 -5.55 22.32 29.31
C TYR A 588 -5.60 22.99 27.94
N PHE A 589 -5.36 24.31 27.86
CA PHE A 589 -5.35 25.04 26.59
C PHE A 589 -4.28 24.53 25.63
N ILE A 590 -3.05 24.29 26.10
CA ILE A 590 -1.96 23.67 25.33
C ILE A 590 -2.42 22.32 24.77
N SER A 591 -3.03 21.49 25.61
CA SER A 591 -3.55 20.18 25.20
C SER A 591 -4.65 20.27 24.12
N THR A 592 -5.45 21.33 24.07
CA THR A 592 -6.55 21.43 23.10
C THR A 592 -6.07 21.54 21.65
N HIS A 593 -4.88 22.10 21.42
CA HIS A 593 -4.33 22.25 20.07
C HIS A 593 -4.03 20.89 19.43
N GLY A 594 -3.35 20.02 20.18
CA GLY A 594 -3.03 18.67 19.74
C GLY A 594 -4.28 17.82 19.51
N ALA A 595 -5.25 17.89 20.42
CA ALA A 595 -6.52 17.15 20.28
C ALA A 595 -7.34 17.62 19.06
N ARG A 596 -7.47 18.93 18.85
CA ARG A 596 -8.19 19.49 17.69
C ARG A 596 -7.51 19.13 16.37
N LYS A 597 -6.17 19.20 16.32
CA LYS A 597 -5.40 18.78 15.15
C LYS A 597 -5.62 17.29 14.85
N GLY A 598 -5.53 16.42 15.85
CA GLY A 598 -5.78 14.99 15.69
C GLY A 598 -7.17 14.67 15.14
N LEU A 599 -8.21 15.34 15.66
CA LEU A 599 -9.58 15.23 15.16
C LEU A 599 -9.73 15.69 13.70
N ALA A 600 -9.16 16.86 13.37
CA ALA A 600 -9.22 17.42 12.02
C ALA A 600 -8.47 16.56 11.00
N ASP A 601 -7.26 16.10 11.35
CA ASP A 601 -6.45 15.22 10.51
C ASP A 601 -7.16 13.89 10.27
N THR A 602 -7.80 13.32 11.29
CA THR A 602 -8.57 12.08 11.15
C THR A 602 -9.75 12.25 10.18
N ALA A 603 -10.51 13.34 10.32
CA ALA A 603 -11.65 13.63 9.47
C ALA A 603 -11.26 13.86 8.00
N LEU A 604 -10.12 14.52 7.76
CA LEU A 604 -9.65 14.83 6.40
C LEU A 604 -8.93 13.64 5.74
N LYS A 605 -8.01 12.98 6.46
CA LYS A 605 -7.13 11.94 5.88
C LYS A 605 -7.81 10.60 5.64
N THR A 606 -8.94 10.33 6.31
CA THR A 606 -9.74 9.14 6.04
C THR A 606 -10.19 9.09 4.57
N ALA A 607 -10.49 10.24 3.96
CA ALA A 607 -10.85 10.32 2.55
C ALA A 607 -9.67 9.95 1.62
N ASP A 608 -8.45 10.34 1.99
CA ASP A 608 -7.23 10.06 1.22
C ASP A 608 -6.90 8.56 1.23
N ALA A 609 -7.06 7.88 2.37
CA ALA A 609 -6.83 6.44 2.49
C ALA A 609 -7.85 5.62 1.66
N GLY A 610 -9.14 5.99 1.73
CA GLY A 610 -10.17 5.37 0.89
C GLY A 610 -9.93 5.61 -0.60
N TYR A 611 -9.44 6.80 -0.97
CA TYR A 611 -9.07 7.11 -2.34
C TYR A 611 -7.85 6.32 -2.83
N LEU A 612 -6.82 6.14 -1.98
CA LEU A 612 -5.66 5.29 -2.28
C LEU A 612 -6.10 3.84 -2.51
N THR A 613 -6.89 3.28 -1.59
CA THR A 613 -7.44 1.91 -1.70
C THR A 613 -8.14 1.71 -3.03
N ARG A 614 -8.95 2.68 -3.46
CA ARG A 614 -9.62 2.63 -4.76
C ARG A 614 -8.63 2.53 -5.91
N ARG A 615 -7.60 3.39 -5.93
CA ARG A 615 -6.56 3.39 -6.98
C ARG A 615 -5.79 2.08 -7.03
N LEU A 616 -5.50 1.48 -5.87
CA LEU A 616 -4.86 0.18 -5.79
C LEU A 616 -5.73 -0.91 -6.41
N VAL A 617 -7.03 -0.94 -6.09
CA VAL A 617 -7.98 -1.90 -6.70
C VAL A 617 -8.06 -1.68 -8.22
N ASP A 618 -8.15 -0.44 -8.67
CA ASP A 618 -8.25 -0.10 -10.09
C ASP A 618 -7.02 -0.56 -10.91
N VAL A 619 -5.84 -0.67 -10.29
CA VAL A 619 -4.61 -1.18 -10.93
C VAL A 619 -4.48 -2.70 -10.85
N ALA A 620 -4.93 -3.29 -9.75
CA ALA A 620 -4.65 -4.68 -9.43
C ALA A 620 -5.81 -5.64 -9.71
N GLN A 621 -7.02 -5.15 -9.99
CA GLN A 621 -8.23 -5.99 -10.14
C GLN A 621 -8.09 -7.13 -11.15
N ASP A 622 -7.29 -6.96 -12.20
CA ASP A 622 -7.13 -7.95 -13.27
C ASP A 622 -6.09 -9.04 -12.91
N VAL A 623 -5.45 -8.92 -11.74
CA VAL A 623 -4.48 -9.90 -11.24
C VAL A 623 -5.20 -11.01 -10.47
N ILE A 624 -5.38 -12.14 -11.13
CA ILE A 624 -5.99 -13.36 -10.59
C ILE A 624 -5.02 -14.54 -10.65
N ILE A 625 -5.28 -15.61 -9.92
CA ILE A 625 -4.55 -16.88 -10.09
C ILE A 625 -5.10 -17.63 -11.30
N THR A 626 -4.28 -17.88 -12.30
CA THR A 626 -4.69 -18.48 -13.59
C THR A 626 -4.22 -19.92 -13.75
N GLU A 627 -3.04 -20.24 -13.24
CA GLU A 627 -2.40 -21.55 -13.34
C GLU A 627 -1.70 -21.95 -12.03
N VAL A 628 -1.29 -23.22 -11.92
CA VAL A 628 -0.62 -23.72 -10.70
C VAL A 628 0.84 -23.29 -10.68
N ASP A 629 1.57 -23.52 -11.77
CA ASP A 629 2.99 -23.23 -11.90
C ASP A 629 3.30 -22.63 -13.28
N CYS A 630 4.06 -21.53 -13.30
CA CYS A 630 4.58 -20.93 -14.53
C CYS A 630 5.94 -21.49 -14.97
N GLY A 631 6.58 -22.37 -14.17
CA GLY A 631 7.87 -22.99 -14.49
C GLY A 631 9.09 -22.07 -14.35
N THR A 632 8.93 -20.86 -13.80
CA THR A 632 10.04 -19.92 -13.67
C THR A 632 11.09 -20.40 -12.65
N ILE A 633 12.35 -20.27 -13.04
CA ILE A 633 13.53 -20.50 -12.17
C ILE A 633 13.97 -19.24 -11.42
N LEU A 634 13.36 -18.09 -11.73
CA LEU A 634 13.71 -16.80 -11.16
C LEU A 634 13.09 -16.64 -9.76
N GLY A 635 13.91 -16.26 -8.79
CA GLY A 635 13.48 -15.98 -7.42
C GLY A 635 13.99 -14.65 -6.88
N LEU A 636 13.55 -14.32 -5.67
CA LEU A 636 13.99 -13.16 -4.90
C LEU A 636 14.72 -13.65 -3.65
N ARG A 637 15.92 -13.12 -3.39
CA ARG A 637 16.67 -13.40 -2.15
C ARG A 637 16.08 -12.56 -1.01
N VAL A 638 15.49 -13.22 -0.02
CA VAL A 638 14.89 -12.57 1.15
C VAL A 638 15.76 -12.85 2.38
N GLY A 639 16.04 -11.81 3.14
CA GLY A 639 16.64 -11.86 4.48
C GLY A 639 15.88 -10.98 5.46
N ASP A 640 16.45 -10.78 6.64
CA ASP A 640 15.92 -9.83 7.64
C ASP A 640 15.78 -8.42 7.07
N LEU A 641 14.66 -7.77 7.37
CA LEU A 641 14.50 -6.34 7.11
C LEU A 641 15.03 -5.57 8.32
N LYS A 642 16.17 -4.87 8.15
CA LYS A 642 16.84 -4.13 9.22
C LYS A 642 16.83 -2.62 8.93
N GLU A 643 16.60 -1.80 9.95
CA GLU A 643 16.90 -0.35 9.90
C GLU A 643 18.12 -0.11 10.80
N GLY A 644 19.27 0.08 10.17
CA GLY A 644 20.55 0.04 10.88
C GLY A 644 20.75 -1.32 11.54
N GLU A 645 20.76 -1.34 12.87
CA GLU A 645 21.01 -2.52 13.70
C GLU A 645 19.73 -3.13 14.30
N GLU A 646 18.57 -2.51 14.09
CA GLU A 646 17.28 -2.98 14.59
C GLU A 646 16.60 -3.84 13.52
N ILE A 647 16.27 -5.09 13.87
CA ILE A 647 15.50 -5.98 13.01
C ILE A 647 14.03 -5.56 13.09
N ILE A 648 13.52 -4.97 12.01
CA ILE A 648 12.11 -4.59 11.88
C ILE A 648 11.25 -5.83 11.67
N GLU A 649 11.72 -6.74 10.81
CA GLU A 649 11.04 -7.98 10.48
C GLU A 649 12.07 -9.09 10.25
N SER A 650 11.89 -10.22 10.93
CA SER A 650 12.76 -11.38 10.79
C SER A 650 12.50 -12.09 9.46
N MET A 651 13.53 -12.74 8.93
CA MET A 651 13.41 -13.56 7.73
C MET A 651 12.32 -14.62 7.86
N GLN A 652 12.23 -15.28 9.02
CA GLN A 652 11.23 -16.30 9.31
C GLN A 652 9.80 -15.85 8.99
N ASP A 653 9.41 -14.67 9.47
CA ASP A 653 8.08 -14.09 9.23
C ASP A 653 7.85 -13.77 7.73
N ARG A 654 8.92 -13.46 6.98
CA ARG A 654 8.85 -13.09 5.55
C ARG A 654 8.76 -14.29 4.61
N ILE A 655 9.47 -15.37 4.93
CA ILE A 655 9.51 -16.59 4.10
C ILE A 655 8.33 -17.54 4.38
N ALA A 656 7.69 -17.44 5.54
CA ALA A 656 6.54 -18.27 5.89
C ALA A 656 5.41 -18.15 4.86
N GLY A 657 4.94 -19.29 4.34
CA GLY A 657 3.90 -19.40 3.32
C GLY A 657 4.36 -19.01 1.90
N ARG A 658 5.67 -18.92 1.65
CA ARG A 658 6.28 -18.78 0.32
C ARG A 658 6.78 -20.13 -0.19
N VAL A 659 7.17 -20.18 -1.46
CA VAL A 659 7.72 -21.38 -2.09
C VAL A 659 9.21 -21.18 -2.32
N ALA A 660 10.02 -22.17 -1.95
CA ALA A 660 11.46 -22.14 -2.18
C ALA A 660 11.76 -22.19 -3.68
N ALA A 661 12.65 -21.32 -4.18
CA ALA A 661 13.10 -21.35 -5.57
C ALA A 661 14.31 -22.28 -5.74
N GLU A 662 15.13 -22.41 -4.71
CA GLU A 662 16.30 -23.29 -4.66
C GLU A 662 16.22 -24.22 -3.45
N GLU A 663 17.01 -25.30 -3.47
CA GLU A 663 17.17 -26.20 -2.32
C GLU A 663 17.94 -25.50 -1.21
N VAL A 664 17.47 -25.59 0.03
CA VAL A 664 18.11 -24.96 1.19
C VAL A 664 18.79 -26.04 2.02
N PHE A 665 20.10 -25.91 2.22
CA PHE A 665 20.93 -26.85 2.96
C PHE A 665 21.26 -26.31 4.34
N HIS A 666 21.32 -27.20 5.33
CA HIS A 666 21.87 -26.85 6.65
C HIS A 666 23.39 -26.64 6.52
N PRO A 667 23.94 -25.49 6.95
CA PRO A 667 25.35 -25.14 6.70
C PRO A 667 26.35 -26.07 7.40
N GLU A 668 26.00 -26.61 8.57
CA GLU A 668 26.88 -27.52 9.32
C GLU A 668 26.77 -29.00 8.91
N THR A 669 25.55 -29.52 8.69
CA THR A 669 25.34 -30.96 8.41
C THR A 669 25.31 -31.29 6.91
N GLY A 670 25.00 -30.31 6.06
CA GLY A 670 24.81 -30.51 4.63
C GLY A 670 23.47 -31.16 4.25
N ASP A 671 22.58 -31.39 5.22
CA ASP A 671 21.25 -31.96 4.97
C ASP A 671 20.32 -30.95 4.30
N ILE A 672 19.43 -31.43 3.44
CA ILE A 672 18.39 -30.61 2.80
C ILE A 672 17.31 -30.31 3.84
N ILE A 673 17.09 -29.03 4.12
CA ILE A 673 15.98 -28.56 4.96
C ILE A 673 14.69 -28.51 4.16
N ILE A 674 14.75 -27.97 2.93
CA ILE A 674 13.61 -27.90 2.01
C ILE A 674 14.07 -28.00 0.55
N GLU A 675 13.32 -28.74 -0.26
CA GLU A 675 13.55 -28.89 -1.70
C GLU A 675 12.99 -27.69 -2.50
N SER A 676 13.54 -27.46 -3.70
CA SER A 676 13.00 -26.46 -4.64
C SER A 676 11.54 -26.78 -5.01
N GLY A 677 10.69 -25.75 -5.06
CA GLY A 677 9.27 -25.88 -5.39
C GLY A 677 8.36 -26.27 -4.22
N GLN A 678 8.91 -26.56 -3.03
CA GLN A 678 8.12 -26.83 -1.84
C GLN A 678 7.73 -25.54 -1.08
N MET A 679 6.60 -25.58 -0.39
CA MET A 679 6.11 -24.47 0.44
C MET A 679 6.80 -24.45 1.80
N ILE A 680 7.33 -23.30 2.18
CA ILE A 680 7.94 -23.06 3.48
C ILE A 680 6.81 -22.82 4.50
N ASN A 681 6.59 -23.79 5.38
CA ASN A 681 5.66 -23.65 6.52
C ASN A 681 6.38 -23.00 7.72
N GLU A 682 5.64 -22.66 8.77
CA GLU A 682 6.18 -22.04 9.99
C GLU A 682 7.32 -22.87 10.62
N ASP A 683 7.12 -24.19 10.77
CA ASP A 683 8.13 -25.08 11.34
C ASP A 683 9.42 -25.15 10.50
N VAL A 684 9.29 -25.08 9.18
CA VAL A 684 10.46 -25.09 8.27
C VAL A 684 11.16 -23.74 8.31
N ALA A 685 10.41 -22.64 8.43
CA ALA A 685 10.97 -21.32 8.60
C ALA A 685 11.76 -21.20 9.93
N ASP A 686 11.26 -21.81 11.01
CA ASP A 686 11.99 -21.95 12.28
C ASP A 686 13.31 -22.73 12.08
N GLN A 687 13.26 -23.88 11.40
CA GLN A 687 14.47 -24.67 11.11
C GLN A 687 15.53 -23.91 10.29
N ILE A 688 15.09 -23.13 9.29
CA ILE A 688 15.98 -22.28 8.48
C ILE A 688 16.64 -21.20 9.34
N ALA A 689 15.86 -20.57 10.24
CA ALA A 689 16.37 -19.54 11.13
C ALA A 689 17.35 -20.11 12.17
N ASP A 690 17.02 -21.24 12.77
CA ASP A 690 17.86 -21.95 13.75
C ASP A 690 19.17 -22.46 13.13
N ALA A 691 19.15 -22.80 11.83
CA ALA A 691 20.35 -23.16 11.07
C ALA A 691 21.30 -21.98 10.79
N GLY A 692 20.94 -20.75 11.17
CA GLY A 692 21.79 -19.56 11.00
C GLY A 692 21.91 -19.06 9.57
N ILE A 693 20.97 -19.42 8.69
CA ILE A 693 20.96 -18.98 7.28
C ILE A 693 20.56 -17.50 7.23
N GLU A 694 21.29 -16.68 6.47
CA GLU A 694 21.05 -15.22 6.40
C GLU A 694 20.09 -14.78 5.27
N ASN A 695 20.00 -15.55 4.19
CA ASN A 695 19.06 -15.30 3.11
C ASN A 695 18.62 -16.59 2.41
N VAL A 696 17.40 -16.58 1.89
CA VAL A 696 16.81 -17.70 1.14
C VAL A 696 16.23 -17.18 -0.18
N MET A 697 16.43 -17.91 -1.27
CA MET A 697 15.79 -17.59 -2.55
C MET A 697 14.37 -18.18 -2.62
N ILE A 698 13.38 -17.31 -2.72
CA ILE A 698 11.96 -17.67 -2.80
C ILE A 698 11.37 -17.31 -4.15
N ARG A 699 10.32 -18.02 -4.55
CA ARG A 699 9.46 -17.59 -5.67
C ARG A 699 8.65 -16.38 -5.25
N SER A 700 8.50 -15.41 -6.17
CA SER A 700 7.78 -14.17 -5.93
C SER A 700 6.80 -13.87 -7.06
N VAL A 701 5.79 -13.05 -6.75
CA VAL A 701 4.88 -12.49 -7.76
C VAL A 701 5.63 -11.62 -8.77
N LEU A 702 6.73 -10.98 -8.35
CA LEU A 702 7.54 -10.10 -9.18
C LEU A 702 8.25 -10.85 -10.32
N THR A 703 8.69 -12.09 -10.07
CA THR A 703 9.40 -12.95 -11.03
C THR A 703 8.48 -13.87 -11.81
N CYS A 704 7.16 -13.80 -11.59
CA CYS A 704 6.20 -14.68 -12.23
C CYS A 704 6.06 -14.41 -13.74
N GLU A 705 6.29 -15.46 -14.55
CA GLU A 705 6.23 -15.42 -16.02
C GLU A 705 4.87 -15.82 -16.60
N SER A 706 3.86 -16.05 -15.75
CA SER A 706 2.50 -16.38 -16.21
C SER A 706 1.96 -15.36 -17.23
N PRO A 707 1.44 -15.78 -18.40
CA PRO A 707 0.95 -14.90 -19.46
C PRO A 707 -0.20 -13.98 -19.03
N ARG A 708 -0.96 -14.39 -18.02
CA ARG A 708 -2.08 -13.62 -17.48
C ARG A 708 -2.20 -13.88 -15.99
N GLY A 709 -2.31 -12.83 -15.19
CA GLY A 709 -2.38 -12.98 -13.74
C GLY A 709 -1.09 -13.54 -13.13
N VAL A 710 -1.22 -14.42 -12.14
CA VAL A 710 -0.09 -15.04 -11.42
C VAL A 710 -0.32 -16.55 -11.32
N CYS A 711 0.75 -17.34 -11.27
CA CYS A 711 0.63 -18.75 -10.90
C CYS A 711 0.52 -18.92 -9.36
N ALA A 712 -0.03 -20.05 -8.93
CA ALA A 712 -0.23 -20.36 -7.52
C ALA A 712 1.09 -20.47 -6.74
N LEU A 713 2.14 -21.08 -7.31
CA LEU A 713 3.43 -21.27 -6.63
C LEU A 713 4.21 -19.97 -6.42
N CYS A 714 4.17 -19.01 -7.37
CA CYS A 714 4.80 -17.70 -7.19
C CYS A 714 4.08 -16.85 -6.12
N TYR A 715 2.79 -17.07 -5.88
CA TYR A 715 2.04 -16.40 -4.82
C TYR A 715 2.17 -17.12 -3.46
N GLY A 716 2.21 -18.45 -3.49
CA GLY A 716 2.29 -19.34 -2.34
C GLY A 716 0.96 -19.50 -1.61
N ARG A 717 1.00 -19.36 -0.28
CA ARG A 717 -0.14 -19.57 0.61
C ARG A 717 -1.15 -18.41 0.53
N ASN A 718 -2.43 -18.74 0.40
CA ASN A 718 -3.54 -17.82 0.66
C ASN A 718 -3.66 -17.61 2.17
N LEU A 719 -3.42 -16.36 2.60
CA LEU A 719 -3.40 -15.98 4.00
C LEU A 719 -4.80 -16.01 4.65
N ALA A 720 -5.88 -15.96 3.88
CA ALA A 720 -7.24 -16.04 4.42
C ALA A 720 -7.66 -17.49 4.76
N SER A 721 -7.20 -18.48 3.99
CA SER A 721 -7.57 -19.89 4.17
C SER A 721 -6.47 -20.73 4.80
N GLY A 722 -5.25 -20.20 4.88
CA GLY A 722 -4.09 -20.93 5.37
C GLY A 722 -3.66 -22.10 4.47
N LYS A 723 -4.11 -22.17 3.22
CA LYS A 723 -3.75 -23.22 2.23
C LYS A 723 -3.06 -22.60 1.01
N VAL A 724 -2.54 -23.41 0.10
CA VAL A 724 -2.09 -22.96 -1.22
C VAL A 724 -3.23 -22.19 -1.91
N VAL A 725 -2.90 -21.10 -2.61
CA VAL A 725 -3.92 -20.30 -3.30
C VAL A 725 -4.59 -21.10 -4.42
N ASN A 726 -5.90 -21.00 -4.52
CA ASN A 726 -6.69 -21.69 -5.55
C ASN A 726 -6.68 -20.91 -6.87
N ILE A 727 -6.84 -21.64 -7.97
CA ILE A 727 -7.11 -21.04 -9.29
C ILE A 727 -8.40 -20.23 -9.21
N GLY A 728 -8.35 -19.00 -9.70
CA GLY A 728 -9.46 -18.06 -9.69
C GLY A 728 -9.50 -17.08 -8.54
N GLU A 729 -8.63 -17.22 -7.54
CA GLU A 729 -8.60 -16.26 -6.43
C GLU A 729 -8.17 -14.88 -6.94
N THR A 730 -8.91 -13.84 -6.54
CA THR A 730 -8.66 -12.44 -6.93
C THR A 730 -7.58 -11.78 -6.07
N VAL A 731 -6.35 -12.31 -6.17
CA VAL A 731 -5.22 -11.87 -5.34
C VAL A 731 -4.89 -10.38 -5.48
N GLY A 732 -5.17 -9.77 -6.63
CA GLY A 732 -5.00 -8.34 -6.84
C GLY A 732 -5.95 -7.46 -6.02
N VAL A 733 -7.24 -7.81 -5.98
CA VAL A 733 -8.22 -7.12 -5.13
C VAL A 733 -7.89 -7.34 -3.66
N MET A 734 -7.49 -8.57 -3.29
CA MET A 734 -7.10 -8.91 -1.92
C MET A 734 -5.85 -8.12 -1.48
N ALA A 735 -4.87 -7.96 -2.35
CA ALA A 735 -3.67 -7.16 -2.09
C ALA A 735 -4.00 -5.68 -1.89
N ALA A 736 -4.80 -5.11 -2.80
CA ALA A 736 -5.22 -3.71 -2.71
C ALA A 736 -5.98 -3.41 -1.41
N GLN A 737 -6.89 -4.30 -0.98
CA GLN A 737 -7.60 -4.18 0.28
C GLN A 737 -6.69 -4.34 1.49
N SER A 738 -5.75 -5.29 1.45
CA SER A 738 -4.80 -5.57 2.53
C SER A 738 -3.79 -4.44 2.75
N ILE A 739 -3.58 -3.57 1.76
CA ILE A 739 -2.78 -2.35 1.87
C ILE A 739 -3.66 -1.15 2.28
N GLY A 740 -4.85 -1.05 1.70
CA GLY A 740 -5.76 0.08 1.86
C GLY A 740 -6.46 0.17 3.22
N GLU A 741 -6.96 -0.96 3.75
CA GLU A 741 -7.64 -1.00 5.04
C GLU A 741 -6.71 -0.58 6.18
N PRO A 742 -5.49 -1.13 6.32
CA PRO A 742 -4.58 -0.67 7.34
C PRO A 742 -4.07 0.75 7.09
N GLY A 743 -4.00 1.19 5.83
CA GLY A 743 -3.70 2.58 5.47
C GLY A 743 -4.70 3.58 6.07
N THR A 744 -5.97 3.17 6.22
CA THR A 744 -6.98 3.97 6.94
C THR A 744 -6.70 3.96 8.44
N GLN A 745 -6.28 2.82 9.00
CA GLN A 745 -5.89 2.72 10.41
C GLN A 745 -4.67 3.59 10.76
N LEU A 746 -3.71 3.76 9.83
CA LEU A 746 -2.58 4.69 10.02
C LEU A 746 -3.07 6.11 10.34
N THR A 747 -4.12 6.55 9.66
CA THR A 747 -4.70 7.88 9.90
C THR A 747 -5.47 7.93 11.22
N LEU A 748 -6.24 6.87 11.55
CA LEU A 748 -7.06 6.77 12.76
C LEU A 748 -6.21 6.62 14.04
N ARG A 749 -5.06 5.94 14.01
CA ARG A 749 -4.18 5.81 15.20
C ARG A 749 -3.65 7.15 15.70
N THR A 750 -3.58 8.15 14.81
CA THR A 750 -3.30 9.55 15.18
C THR A 750 -4.29 10.07 16.22
N PHE A 751 -5.53 9.58 16.25
CA PHE A 751 -6.55 10.00 17.23
C PHE A 751 -6.18 9.58 18.66
N HIS A 752 -5.67 8.35 18.84
CA HIS A 752 -5.35 7.83 20.18
C HIS A 752 -4.08 8.43 20.78
N ILE A 753 -3.17 8.88 19.93
CA ILE A 753 -1.90 9.54 20.31
C ILE A 753 -2.04 11.08 20.21
N GLY A 754 -3.13 11.55 19.60
CA GLY A 754 -3.40 12.91 19.15
C GLY A 754 -3.34 13.96 20.24
N GLY A 755 -2.12 14.43 20.49
CA GLY A 755 -1.83 15.38 21.54
C GLY A 755 -0.39 15.27 22.01
N THR A 756 0.06 14.05 22.29
CA THR A 756 1.41 13.78 22.79
C THR A 756 2.39 13.58 21.65
N ALA A 757 3.49 14.33 21.67
CA ALA A 757 4.61 14.08 20.77
C ALA A 757 5.58 13.08 21.42
N SER A 758 5.84 11.97 20.75
CA SER A 758 6.86 10.99 21.16
C SER A 758 7.94 10.94 20.09
N ARG A 759 9.11 11.53 20.37
CA ARG A 759 10.30 11.36 19.53
C ARG A 759 10.98 10.04 19.91
N ILE A 760 11.52 9.31 18.94
CA ILE A 760 12.48 8.23 19.26
C ILE A 760 13.72 8.94 19.78
N ALA A 761 14.16 8.60 20.99
CA ALA A 761 15.41 9.12 21.53
C ALA A 761 16.53 8.71 20.56
N ALA A 762 17.25 9.70 20.01
CA ALA A 762 18.38 9.39 19.16
C ALA A 762 19.45 8.73 20.02
N GLN A 763 19.86 7.51 19.66
CA GLN A 763 21.01 6.88 20.31
C GLN A 763 22.25 7.68 19.92
N SER A 764 22.98 8.20 20.90
CA SER A 764 24.27 8.89 20.73
C SER A 764 25.46 7.97 21.00
N GLN A 765 25.19 6.71 21.35
CA GLN A 765 26.20 5.72 21.73
C GLN A 765 25.79 4.31 21.27
N VAL A 766 26.75 3.54 20.76
CA VAL A 766 26.58 2.11 20.45
C VAL A 766 27.22 1.28 21.55
N ILE A 767 26.49 0.27 22.02
CA ILE A 767 26.95 -0.71 23.01
C ILE A 767 27.14 -2.08 22.37
N ALA A 768 28.13 -2.85 22.85
CA ALA A 768 28.36 -4.23 22.43
C ALA A 768 27.19 -5.12 22.85
N LYS A 769 26.57 -5.83 21.90
CA LYS A 769 25.45 -6.76 22.20
C LYS A 769 25.96 -8.13 22.64
N GLN A 770 27.13 -8.51 22.16
CA GLN A 770 27.80 -9.76 22.48
C GLN A 770 29.23 -9.52 22.96
N GLU A 771 29.78 -10.52 23.65
CA GLU A 771 31.18 -10.51 24.04
C GLU A 771 32.04 -11.02 22.89
N GLY A 772 33.21 -10.42 22.69
CA GLY A 772 34.14 -10.85 21.66
C GLY A 772 35.32 -9.91 21.52
N ARG A 773 36.21 -10.20 20.56
CA ARG A 773 37.35 -9.36 20.22
C ARG A 773 36.97 -8.38 19.13
N VAL A 774 37.32 -7.11 19.32
CA VAL A 774 37.12 -6.04 18.34
C VAL A 774 38.13 -6.18 17.20
N GLU A 775 37.69 -6.06 15.96
CA GLU A 775 38.51 -6.02 14.74
C GLU A 775 38.06 -4.82 13.89
N TRP A 776 38.98 -3.91 13.58
CA TRP A 776 38.72 -2.76 12.72
C TRP A 776 38.84 -3.12 11.24
N ASP A 777 37.87 -2.69 10.44
CA ASP A 777 37.79 -2.94 9.00
C ASP A 777 37.61 -1.60 8.26
N ASN A 778 38.61 -1.21 7.46
CA ASN A 778 38.64 0.04 6.68
C ASN A 778 38.39 1.32 7.51
N LEU A 779 38.80 1.33 8.79
CA LEU A 779 38.57 2.42 9.73
C LEU A 779 39.76 3.41 9.71
N LYS A 780 39.57 4.60 9.11
CA LYS A 780 40.55 5.69 9.15
C LYS A 780 40.35 6.53 10.42
N ILE A 781 41.39 6.68 11.24
CA ILE A 781 41.33 7.36 12.54
C ILE A 781 42.36 8.48 12.70
N VAL A 782 42.11 9.40 13.63
CA VAL A 782 43.04 10.40 14.14
C VAL A 782 42.94 10.45 15.66
N ASP A 783 44.09 10.53 16.33
CA ASP A 783 44.19 10.71 17.78
C ASP A 783 44.18 12.21 18.15
N ARG A 784 43.27 12.63 19.03
CA ARG A 784 43.31 13.97 19.64
C ARG A 784 44.27 14.03 20.82
N ALA A 785 44.71 15.25 21.15
CA ALA A 785 45.62 15.53 22.27
C ALA A 785 45.12 15.07 23.66
N GLU A 786 43.81 14.85 23.82
CA GLU A 786 43.19 14.34 25.07
C GLU A 786 43.05 12.80 25.11
N GLY A 787 43.55 12.06 24.11
CA GLY A 787 43.46 10.60 24.05
C GLY A 787 42.18 10.04 23.45
N GLU A 788 41.33 10.90 22.86
CA GLU A 788 40.13 10.50 22.11
C GLU A 788 40.48 10.10 20.67
N ILE A 789 39.93 8.97 20.20
CA ILE A 789 40.11 8.48 18.83
C ILE A 789 38.90 8.91 17.99
N ILE A 790 39.13 9.65 16.90
CA ILE A 790 38.07 10.16 16.02
C ILE A 790 38.18 9.54 14.63
N THR A 791 37.05 9.15 14.05
CA THR A 791 37.01 8.60 12.67
C THR A 791 36.99 9.68 11.59
N LEU A 792 37.87 9.54 10.60
CA LEU A 792 37.92 10.36 9.38
C LEU A 792 37.21 9.72 8.18
N GLY A 793 36.97 8.40 8.20
CA GLY A 793 36.32 7.67 7.10
C GLY A 793 34.81 7.51 7.30
N ARG A 794 34.04 7.50 6.20
CA ARG A 794 32.59 7.18 6.20
C ARG A 794 32.28 5.69 6.06
N ASN A 795 33.26 4.89 5.61
CA ASN A 795 33.08 3.47 5.28
C ASN A 795 33.75 2.51 6.30
N GLY A 796 34.16 3.05 7.46
CA GLY A 796 34.80 2.27 8.50
C GLY A 796 33.82 1.36 9.22
N ARG A 797 34.24 0.13 9.47
CA ARG A 797 33.47 -0.88 10.19
C ARG A 797 34.25 -1.40 11.38
N ILE A 798 33.53 -1.75 12.43
CA ILE A 798 34.04 -2.48 13.59
C ILE A 798 33.34 -3.83 13.62
N ARG A 799 34.11 -4.91 13.57
CA ARG A 799 33.61 -6.28 13.71
C ARG A 799 33.91 -6.76 15.12
N ILE A 800 33.00 -7.52 15.71
CA ILE A 800 33.25 -8.27 16.93
C ILE A 800 33.33 -9.74 16.51
N VAL A 801 34.45 -10.38 16.83
CA VAL A 801 34.70 -11.80 16.52
C VAL A 801 34.72 -12.62 17.81
N ASP A 802 34.17 -13.83 17.75
CA ASP A 802 34.21 -14.79 18.86
C ASP A 802 35.58 -15.51 18.97
N GLU A 803 35.68 -16.50 19.86
CA GLU A 803 36.90 -17.31 20.04
C GLU A 803 37.23 -18.19 18.83
N ASP A 804 36.26 -18.47 17.96
CA ASP A 804 36.40 -19.27 16.73
C ASP A 804 36.67 -18.40 15.47
N ASN A 805 36.98 -17.11 15.64
CA ASN A 805 37.11 -16.10 14.58
C ASN A 805 35.86 -15.91 13.70
N ARG A 806 34.66 -16.29 14.17
CA ARG A 806 33.41 -15.99 13.49
C ARG A 806 32.99 -14.56 13.82
N ILE A 807 32.51 -13.83 12.82
CA ILE A 807 32.02 -12.45 13.02
C ILE A 807 30.64 -12.54 13.68
N VAL A 808 30.56 -12.19 14.97
CA VAL A 808 29.31 -12.19 15.74
C VAL A 808 28.55 -10.88 15.65
N GLU A 809 29.24 -9.77 15.43
CA GLU A 809 28.62 -8.44 15.27
C GLU A 809 29.41 -7.62 14.24
N ARG A 810 28.72 -6.88 13.37
CA ARG A 810 29.33 -5.96 12.40
C ARG A 810 28.69 -4.60 12.53
N LEU A 811 29.45 -3.62 13.00
CA LEU A 811 29.01 -2.27 13.27
C LEU A 811 29.61 -1.31 12.24
N THR A 812 28.79 -0.43 11.68
CA THR A 812 29.27 0.65 10.79
C THR A 812 29.52 1.91 11.61
N VAL A 813 30.72 2.48 11.52
CA VAL A 813 31.11 3.64 12.32
C VAL A 813 30.86 4.94 11.53
N PRO A 814 30.04 5.87 12.05
CA PRO A 814 29.79 7.15 11.40
C PRO A 814 31.03 8.03 11.32
N TYR A 815 31.11 8.90 10.31
CA TYR A 815 32.13 9.95 10.24
C TYR A 815 32.08 10.89 11.45
N ALA A 816 33.25 11.29 11.94
CA ALA A 816 33.44 12.09 13.15
C ALA A 816 32.87 11.46 14.45
N ALA A 817 32.72 10.13 14.50
CA ALA A 817 32.43 9.42 15.74
C ALA A 817 33.68 9.30 16.62
N THR A 818 33.48 9.39 17.93
CA THR A 818 34.51 9.15 18.96
C THR A 818 34.50 7.67 19.33
N ILE A 819 35.57 6.96 19.00
CA ILE A 819 35.74 5.55 19.33
C ILE A 819 36.31 5.42 20.74
N LEU A 820 35.70 4.55 21.55
CA LEU A 820 36.11 4.30 22.93
C LEU A 820 36.86 2.97 23.10
N VAL A 821 36.78 2.06 22.12
CA VAL A 821 37.43 0.75 22.15
C VAL A 821 38.54 0.65 21.11
N ARG A 822 39.68 0.06 21.47
CA ARG A 822 40.82 -0.13 20.56
C ARG A 822 40.73 -1.46 19.81
N ASP A 823 41.39 -1.52 18.65
CA ASP A 823 41.51 -2.75 17.87
C ASP A 823 42.15 -3.89 18.67
N GLY A 824 41.64 -5.11 18.50
CA GLY A 824 42.10 -6.32 19.19
C GLY A 824 41.69 -6.45 20.66
N VAL A 825 40.99 -5.47 21.25
CA VAL A 825 40.53 -5.53 22.64
C VAL A 825 39.28 -6.40 22.77
N ARG A 826 39.20 -7.18 23.85
CA ARG A 826 38.02 -7.96 24.19
C ARG A 826 36.99 -7.07 24.89
N VAL A 827 35.77 -7.00 24.35
CA VAL A 827 34.68 -6.18 24.87
C VAL A 827 33.62 -7.05 25.56
N HIS A 828 33.02 -6.53 26.61
CA HIS A 828 31.93 -7.18 27.33
C HIS A 828 30.56 -6.68 26.86
N LYS A 829 29.53 -7.51 27.05
CA LYS A 829 28.15 -7.14 26.72
C LYS A 829 27.72 -5.91 27.51
N GLY A 830 27.29 -4.87 26.80
CA GLY A 830 26.85 -3.58 27.35
C GLY A 830 27.94 -2.50 27.43
N GLU A 831 29.19 -2.83 27.07
CA GLU A 831 30.28 -1.86 26.97
C GLU A 831 30.10 -0.91 25.77
N ILE A 832 30.45 0.36 25.94
CA ILE A 832 30.24 1.37 24.89
C ILE A 832 31.40 1.32 23.90
N ILE A 833 31.09 1.11 22.62
CA ILE A 833 32.07 0.96 21.55
C ILE A 833 32.46 2.32 20.98
N PHE A 834 31.49 3.14 20.60
CA PHE A 834 31.71 4.49 20.09
C PHE A 834 30.50 5.42 20.37
N ARG A 835 30.75 6.73 20.33
CA ARG A 835 29.76 7.79 20.52
C ARG A 835 29.81 8.79 19.37
N TRP A 836 28.69 9.44 19.09
CA TRP A 836 28.62 10.52 18.10
C TRP A 836 27.52 11.51 18.43
N ASP A 837 27.55 12.68 17.79
CA ASP A 837 26.46 13.65 17.86
C ASP A 837 25.38 13.30 16.82
N PRO A 838 24.17 12.89 17.25
CA PRO A 838 23.10 12.56 16.31
C PRO A 838 22.40 13.82 15.74
N TYR A 839 22.58 15.00 16.37
CA TYR A 839 21.88 16.24 16.02
C TYR A 839 22.69 17.16 15.11
N ALA A 840 24.00 17.00 15.06
CA ALA A 840 24.88 17.75 14.18
C ALA A 840 25.87 16.84 13.46
N ALA A 841 25.96 16.97 12.13
CA ALA A 841 27.11 16.47 11.40
C ALA A 841 28.24 17.49 11.53
N ALA A 842 29.44 17.06 11.91
CA ALA A 842 30.62 17.92 11.89
C ALA A 842 31.43 17.66 10.62
N ILE A 843 32.01 18.71 10.03
CA ILE A 843 33.15 18.60 9.11
C ILE A 843 34.40 18.78 9.96
N ILE A 844 35.24 17.76 10.04
CA ILE A 844 36.47 17.78 10.85
C ILE A 844 37.71 17.91 9.97
N SER A 845 38.74 18.57 10.50
CA SER A 845 40.02 18.70 9.82
C SER A 845 40.75 17.35 9.76
N THR A 846 41.32 17.00 8.61
CA THR A 846 42.16 15.79 8.43
C THR A 846 43.63 16.02 8.82
N HIS A 847 44.08 17.27 8.79
CA HIS A 847 45.46 17.67 9.06
C HIS A 847 45.51 18.82 10.07
N SER A 848 46.61 18.92 10.81
CA SER A 848 46.90 20.09 11.65
C SER A 848 47.49 21.21 10.81
N GLY A 849 47.06 22.45 11.01
CA GLY A 849 47.51 23.62 10.24
C GLY A 849 46.76 24.88 10.65
N SER A 850 46.77 25.91 9.81
CA SER A 850 45.96 27.12 10.00
C SER A 850 44.79 27.17 9.01
N ALA A 851 43.61 27.61 9.48
CA ALA A 851 42.41 27.70 8.66
C ALA A 851 42.39 29.00 7.83
N LYS A 852 42.30 28.87 6.50
CA LYS A 852 42.21 29.98 5.55
C LYS A 852 40.87 29.92 4.81
N PHE A 853 40.12 31.01 4.78
CA PHE A 853 38.84 31.03 4.10
C PHE A 853 38.99 31.45 2.64
N VAL A 854 38.24 30.76 1.79
CA VAL A 854 38.09 31.06 0.37
C VAL A 854 36.60 31.25 0.11
N ASP A 855 36.24 32.39 -0.48
CA ASP A 855 34.86 32.79 -0.77
C ASP A 855 33.90 32.83 0.45
N ILE A 856 34.41 33.00 1.67
CA ILE A 856 33.61 33.25 2.88
C ILE A 856 33.59 34.76 3.15
N ILE A 857 32.54 35.45 2.68
CA ILE A 857 32.39 36.90 2.65
C ILE A 857 31.10 37.29 3.37
N GLU A 858 31.23 38.19 4.33
CA GLU A 858 30.14 38.65 5.17
C GLU A 858 29.04 39.35 4.34
N GLY A 859 27.78 38.97 4.56
CA GLY A 859 26.61 39.49 3.85
C GLY A 859 26.40 38.93 2.44
N ILE A 860 27.33 38.12 1.91
CA ILE A 860 27.25 37.51 0.57
C ILE A 860 27.19 35.98 0.63
N THR A 861 28.13 35.33 1.31
CA THR A 861 28.21 33.86 1.44
C THR A 861 28.07 33.37 2.87
N PHE A 862 28.22 34.25 3.86
CA PHE A 862 27.79 33.98 5.23
C PHE A 862 27.14 35.22 5.85
N ARG A 863 26.25 35.01 6.82
CA ARG A 863 25.68 36.08 7.64
C ARG A 863 26.00 35.84 9.11
N GLU A 864 26.22 36.91 9.86
CA GLU A 864 26.22 36.87 11.31
C GLU A 864 24.76 36.90 11.79
N GLU A 865 24.25 35.77 12.26
CA GLU A 865 23.00 35.73 13.01
C GLU A 865 23.31 36.12 14.45
N LEU A 866 22.68 37.20 14.90
CA LEU A 866 22.72 37.61 16.28
C LEU A 866 21.63 36.83 17.00
N ASP A 867 22.06 35.97 17.92
CA ASP A 867 21.14 35.31 18.82
C ASP A 867 20.57 36.38 19.78
N GLU A 868 19.28 36.69 19.63
CA GLU A 868 18.57 37.75 20.37
C GLU A 868 18.64 37.57 21.89
N THR A 869 18.95 36.35 22.36
CA THR A 869 19.01 35.98 23.78
C THR A 869 20.40 36.02 24.36
N THR A 870 21.41 35.53 23.63
CA THR A 870 22.80 35.42 24.13
C THR A 870 23.66 36.62 23.74
N GLY A 871 23.24 37.38 22.74
CA GLY A 871 24.00 38.49 22.17
C GLY A 871 25.26 38.06 21.40
N LEU A 872 25.47 36.75 21.25
CA LEU A 872 26.58 36.19 20.50
C LEU A 872 26.22 36.11 19.02
N LYS A 873 27.24 36.35 18.20
CA LYS A 873 27.12 36.31 16.75
C LYS A 873 27.55 34.94 16.24
N GLN A 874 26.63 34.21 15.64
CA GLN A 874 26.91 32.94 14.97
C GLN A 874 27.06 33.17 13.47
N ARG A 875 28.11 32.59 12.87
CA ARG A 875 28.37 32.72 11.43
C ARG A 875 27.71 31.56 10.69
N VAL A 876 26.62 31.86 9.99
CA VAL A 876 25.85 30.88 9.22
C VAL A 876 26.16 31.06 7.74
N ILE A 877 26.55 29.98 7.07
CA ILE A 877 26.75 29.97 5.62
C ILE A 877 25.38 30.13 4.93
N THR A 878 25.24 31.12 4.07
CA THR A 878 23.99 31.45 3.40
C THR A 878 24.08 31.24 1.90
N GLU A 879 22.93 30.98 1.29
CA GLU A 879 22.84 30.92 -0.16
C GLU A 879 23.16 32.30 -0.78
N THR A 880 24.10 32.32 -1.72
CA THR A 880 24.50 33.55 -2.41
C THR A 880 23.77 33.71 -3.74
N ARG A 881 23.47 34.96 -4.13
CA ARG A 881 22.93 35.25 -5.48
C ARG A 881 23.98 35.05 -6.58
N SER A 882 25.26 35.11 -6.23
CA SER A 882 26.40 35.02 -7.14
C SER A 882 26.90 33.59 -7.24
N ARG A 883 26.53 32.87 -8.29
CA ARG A 883 26.80 31.43 -8.52
C ARG A 883 28.29 31.03 -8.72
N ASN A 884 29.22 31.96 -8.50
CA ASN A 884 30.66 31.73 -8.68
C ASN A 884 31.44 31.64 -7.36
N LEU A 885 30.83 31.97 -6.22
CA LEU A 885 31.48 31.95 -4.91
C LEU A 885 31.15 30.63 -4.19
N ASN A 886 32.15 29.91 -3.70
CA ASN A 886 31.96 28.67 -2.93
C ASN A 886 32.65 28.76 -1.56
N PRO A 887 31.90 28.99 -0.47
CA PRO A 887 32.47 29.10 0.86
C PRO A 887 33.25 27.82 1.19
N THR A 888 34.57 27.96 1.32
CA THR A 888 35.52 26.85 1.47
C THR A 888 36.53 27.20 2.56
N VAL A 889 36.82 26.25 3.44
CA VAL A 889 37.90 26.34 4.43
C VAL A 889 39.07 25.52 3.94
N VAL A 890 40.21 26.15 3.74
CA VAL A 890 41.47 25.51 3.34
C VAL A 890 42.39 25.44 4.55
N ILE A 891 42.93 24.27 4.85
CA ILE A 891 43.96 24.11 5.89
C ILE A 891 45.32 24.29 5.22
N VAL A 892 46.10 25.26 5.71
CA VAL A 892 47.46 25.54 5.21
C VAL A 892 48.51 25.19 6.25
N ASP A 893 49.69 24.76 5.79
CA ASP A 893 50.84 24.52 6.66
C ASP A 893 51.54 25.83 7.09
N ASP A 894 52.59 25.73 7.90
CA ASP A 894 53.40 26.87 8.37
C ASP A 894 54.10 27.62 7.21
N GLY A 895 54.22 27.01 6.03
CA GLY A 895 54.77 27.58 4.79
C GLY A 895 53.73 28.25 3.89
N GLY A 896 52.43 28.12 4.20
CA GLY A 896 51.31 28.65 3.42
C GLY A 896 50.86 27.77 2.25
N GLU A 897 51.35 26.54 2.13
CA GLU A 897 50.85 25.56 1.16
C GLU A 897 49.54 24.92 1.63
N ALA A 898 48.59 24.75 0.72
CA ALA A 898 47.28 24.18 1.01
C ALA A 898 47.36 22.65 1.14
N LEU A 899 47.13 22.14 2.34
CA LEU A 899 47.12 20.70 2.63
C LEU A 899 45.81 20.03 2.18
N THR A 900 44.66 20.64 2.50
CA THR A 900 43.32 20.11 2.18
C THR A 900 42.29 21.23 2.17
N SER A 901 41.24 21.10 1.35
CA SER A 901 40.13 22.05 1.27
C SER A 901 38.78 21.40 1.58
N PHE A 902 37.96 22.07 2.40
CA PHE A 902 36.63 21.64 2.83
C PHE A 902 35.57 22.64 2.37
N ILE A 903 34.63 22.19 1.55
CA ILE A 903 33.52 23.04 1.07
C ILE A 903 32.39 23.03 2.08
N LEU A 904 31.86 24.21 2.37
CA LEU A 904 30.84 24.38 3.40
C LEU A 904 29.44 24.36 2.78
N PRO A 905 28.52 23.50 3.25
CA PRO A 905 27.15 23.49 2.77
C PRO A 905 26.37 24.71 3.31
N VAL A 906 25.30 25.08 2.60
CA VAL A 906 24.41 26.17 3.01
C VAL A 906 23.66 25.76 4.29
N GLY A 907 23.51 26.70 5.22
CA GLY A 907 22.87 26.47 6.53
C GLY A 907 23.81 25.87 7.57
N SER A 908 25.10 25.73 7.27
CA SER A 908 26.10 25.25 8.22
C SER A 908 26.68 26.37 9.08
N PHE A 909 27.03 26.05 10.33
CA PHE A 909 27.59 26.96 11.31
C PHE A 909 29.12 26.84 11.33
N LEU A 910 29.80 27.94 11.00
CA LEU A 910 31.25 28.02 11.00
C LEU A 910 31.77 28.11 12.45
N GLN A 911 32.65 27.18 12.85
CA GLN A 911 33.20 27.13 14.22
C GLN A 911 34.58 27.81 14.34
N VAL A 912 35.34 27.85 13.25
CA VAL A 912 36.71 28.39 13.22
C VAL A 912 36.75 29.83 12.70
N HIS A 913 37.86 30.52 12.96
CA HIS A 913 38.21 31.85 12.47
C HIS A 913 39.30 31.79 11.39
N GLU A 914 39.36 32.83 10.55
CA GLU A 914 40.46 33.04 9.60
C GLU A 914 41.80 33.13 10.36
N GLY A 915 42.77 32.30 9.99
CA GLY A 915 44.10 32.23 10.59
C GLY A 915 44.16 31.47 11.92
N GLU A 916 43.07 30.86 12.38
CA GLU A 916 43.05 30.04 13.59
C GLU A 916 43.86 28.74 13.39
N SER A 917 44.63 28.35 14.41
CA SER A 917 45.35 27.08 14.39
C SER A 917 44.40 25.94 14.74
N VAL A 918 44.31 24.95 13.86
CA VAL A 918 43.39 23.82 13.94
C VAL A 918 44.19 22.52 13.99
N ALA A 919 43.87 21.62 14.93
CA ALA A 919 44.47 20.29 14.97
C ALA A 919 43.68 19.30 14.10
N ALA A 920 44.34 18.22 13.67
CA ALA A 920 43.65 17.10 13.04
C ALA A 920 42.57 16.55 14.00
N GLY A 921 41.34 16.39 13.50
CA GLY A 921 40.17 15.96 14.26
C GLY A 921 39.30 17.11 14.80
N ASP A 922 39.71 18.38 14.72
CA ASP A 922 38.89 19.51 15.17
C ASP A 922 37.75 19.82 14.21
N ALA A 923 36.60 20.23 14.76
CA ALA A 923 35.40 20.54 13.97
C ALA A 923 35.52 21.94 13.35
N LEU A 924 35.60 21.99 12.02
CA LEU A 924 35.63 23.22 11.24
C LEU A 924 34.23 23.84 11.14
N VAL A 925 33.24 22.99 10.92
CA VAL A 925 31.85 23.38 10.68
C VAL A 925 30.90 22.37 11.31
N LYS A 926 29.81 22.87 11.89
CA LYS A 926 28.68 22.06 12.34
C LYS A 926 27.49 22.25 11.41
N ILE A 927 26.92 21.16 10.96
CA ILE A 927 25.74 21.12 10.11
C ILE A 927 24.60 20.56 10.96
N PRO A 928 23.56 21.33 11.26
CA PRO A 928 22.41 20.81 11.99
C PRO A 928 21.74 19.73 11.14
N ARG A 929 21.60 18.52 11.68
CA ARG A 929 20.82 17.47 11.02
C ARG A 929 19.35 17.70 11.32
N GLU A 930 18.56 17.93 10.28
CA GLU A 930 17.13 17.72 10.39
C GLU A 930 16.90 16.21 10.55
N ILE A 931 16.69 15.74 11.78
CA ILE A 931 16.28 14.36 12.03
C ILE A 931 14.85 14.22 11.48
N ALA A 932 14.77 13.90 10.20
CA ALA A 932 13.53 13.87 9.42
C ALA A 932 12.59 12.72 9.81
N LYS A 933 13.09 11.72 10.56
CA LYS A 933 12.28 10.57 10.99
C LYS A 933 11.74 10.77 12.41
N THR A 934 10.82 11.71 12.58
CA THR A 934 9.85 11.58 13.67
C THR A 934 8.99 10.34 13.40
N ARG A 935 8.60 9.61 14.45
CA ARG A 935 7.46 8.66 14.42
C ARG A 935 6.14 9.42 14.23
N ASP A 936 6.13 10.44 13.36
CA ASP A 936 4.96 11.22 13.08
C ASP A 936 4.05 10.41 12.16
N ILE A 937 3.09 9.77 12.82
CA ILE A 937 1.95 9.02 12.26
C ILE A 937 1.28 9.81 11.12
N THR A 938 1.33 11.14 11.17
CA THR A 938 0.67 12.00 10.20
C THR A 938 1.32 12.01 8.82
N GLY A 939 2.59 11.61 8.68
CA GLY A 939 3.36 11.62 7.43
C GLY A 939 3.41 10.29 6.65
N GLY A 940 3.02 9.17 7.27
CA GLY A 940 3.18 7.83 6.69
C GLY A 940 2.38 7.60 5.39
N LEU A 941 1.07 7.90 5.39
CA LEU A 941 0.23 7.66 4.22
C LEU A 941 0.60 8.49 2.98
N PRO A 942 0.91 9.81 3.09
CA PRO A 942 1.42 10.59 1.95
C PRO A 942 2.70 10.00 1.34
N ARG A 943 3.60 9.47 2.17
CA ARG A 943 4.83 8.81 1.69
C ARG A 943 4.53 7.52 0.93
N VAL A 944 3.66 6.67 1.46
CA VAL A 944 3.18 5.46 0.76
C VAL A 944 2.55 5.82 -0.59
N ALA A 945 1.71 6.87 -0.62
CA ALA A 945 1.10 7.35 -1.85
C ALA A 945 2.13 7.93 -2.85
N GLU A 946 3.20 8.57 -2.37
CA GLU A 946 4.32 9.05 -3.20
C GLU A 946 5.07 7.89 -3.87
N LEU A 947 5.35 6.84 -3.11
CA LEU A 947 6.05 5.63 -3.57
C LEU A 947 5.24 4.87 -4.62
N PHE A 948 3.95 4.60 -4.35
CA PHE A 948 3.06 3.96 -5.34
C PHE A 948 2.81 4.84 -6.58
N GLU A 949 2.98 6.15 -6.47
CA GLU A 949 2.89 7.04 -7.62
C GLU A 949 4.21 7.19 -8.38
N ALA A 950 5.27 6.51 -7.93
CA ALA A 950 6.62 6.60 -8.47
C ALA A 950 7.04 8.06 -8.70
N ARG A 951 6.68 8.96 -7.78
CA ARG A 951 7.02 10.38 -7.91
C ARG A 951 8.52 10.57 -7.66
N ARG A 952 9.13 11.48 -8.39
CA ARG A 952 10.47 11.94 -8.05
C ARG A 952 10.39 12.72 -6.73
N PRO A 953 11.24 12.40 -5.73
CA PRO A 953 11.31 13.16 -4.50
C PRO A 953 11.53 14.64 -4.78
N LYS A 954 11.02 15.52 -3.90
CA LYS A 954 11.25 16.96 -4.02
C LYS A 954 12.73 17.32 -3.97
N ASP A 955 13.49 16.58 -3.17
CA ASP A 955 14.94 16.70 -3.08
C ASP A 955 15.62 15.35 -3.39
N PRO A 956 15.89 15.06 -4.68
CA PRO A 956 16.47 13.78 -5.09
C PRO A 956 17.99 13.75 -4.87
N ALA A 957 18.52 12.63 -4.39
CA ALA A 957 19.94 12.36 -4.38
C ALA A 957 20.44 12.08 -5.80
N VAL A 958 21.63 12.60 -6.14
CA VAL A 958 22.34 12.19 -7.35
C VAL A 958 23.09 10.89 -7.06
N VAL A 959 22.90 9.88 -7.90
CA VAL A 959 23.51 8.54 -7.77
C VAL A 959 24.46 8.26 -8.93
N SER A 960 25.49 7.43 -8.69
CA SER A 960 26.38 6.99 -9.76
C SER A 960 25.69 5.95 -10.66
N GLU A 961 25.83 6.06 -11.97
CA GLU A 961 25.40 5.08 -12.97
C GLU A 961 26.46 4.00 -13.26
N ILE A 962 27.73 4.24 -12.91
CA ILE A 962 28.85 3.33 -13.19
C ILE A 962 29.70 3.12 -11.94
N ASP A 963 30.38 1.97 -11.86
CA ASP A 963 31.44 1.75 -10.88
C ASP A 963 32.68 2.55 -11.29
N GLY A 964 33.36 3.19 -10.34
CA GLY A 964 34.60 3.90 -10.67
C GLY A 964 35.12 4.85 -9.61
N ILE A 965 36.21 5.54 -9.95
CA ILE A 965 36.89 6.51 -9.08
C ILE A 965 36.32 7.89 -9.31
N VAL A 966 35.96 8.57 -8.22
CA VAL A 966 35.42 9.92 -8.22
C VAL A 966 36.53 10.95 -8.47
N ARG A 967 36.28 11.84 -9.43
CA ARG A 967 37.10 13.03 -9.73
C ARG A 967 36.24 14.29 -9.76
N PHE A 968 36.70 15.35 -9.14
CA PHE A 968 35.99 16.63 -9.20
C PHE A 968 36.40 17.45 -10.45
N GLY A 969 35.41 17.82 -11.26
CA GLY A 969 35.60 18.62 -12.48
C GLY A 969 35.35 20.13 -12.27
N GLU A 970 35.54 20.91 -13.34
CA GLU A 970 35.30 22.36 -13.34
C GLU A 970 33.83 22.73 -13.06
N MET A 971 33.64 23.79 -12.29
CA MET A 971 32.33 24.36 -12.03
C MET A 971 31.91 25.32 -13.15
N LYS A 972 30.72 25.12 -13.73
CA LYS A 972 30.13 26.07 -14.70
C LYS A 972 28.71 26.42 -14.27
N ARG A 973 28.43 27.73 -14.11
CA ARG A 973 27.10 28.31 -13.83
C ARG A 973 26.43 27.83 -12.52
N GLY A 974 27.20 27.59 -11.46
CA GLY A 974 26.65 27.19 -10.14
C GLY A 974 26.22 25.73 -10.06
N VAL A 975 26.81 24.87 -10.88
CA VAL A 975 26.60 23.42 -10.86
C VAL A 975 27.98 22.77 -10.86
N ARG A 976 28.22 21.88 -9.88
CA ARG A 976 29.49 21.19 -9.74
C ARG A 976 29.48 19.92 -10.58
N LYS A 977 30.55 19.72 -11.33
CA LYS A 977 30.77 18.49 -12.09
C LYS A 977 31.50 17.47 -11.23
N ILE A 978 30.92 16.30 -11.06
CA ILE A 978 31.61 15.12 -10.57
C ILE A 978 31.79 14.19 -11.75
N ILE A 979 33.01 13.73 -11.99
CA ILE A 979 33.37 12.81 -13.05
C ILE A 979 33.67 11.49 -12.37
N ILE A 980 33.07 10.40 -12.84
CA ILE A 980 33.41 9.05 -12.38
C ILE A 980 34.06 8.36 -13.57
N THR A 981 35.26 7.83 -13.35
CA THR A 981 36.03 7.10 -14.34
C THR A 981 36.04 5.63 -13.95
N SER A 982 35.58 4.75 -14.84
CA SER A 982 35.62 3.29 -14.64
C SER A 982 37.05 2.80 -14.42
N ASP A 983 37.22 1.68 -13.72
CA ASP A 983 38.52 1.09 -13.39
C ASP A 983 39.35 0.77 -14.66
N ASP A 984 38.66 0.39 -15.75
CA ASP A 984 39.28 0.13 -17.06
C ASP A 984 39.65 1.42 -17.83
N GLY A 985 39.26 2.60 -17.33
CA GLY A 985 39.54 3.91 -17.95
C GLY A 985 38.80 4.21 -19.26
N HIS A 986 37.95 3.29 -19.74
CA HIS A 986 37.25 3.42 -21.02
C HIS A 986 35.95 4.23 -20.95
N GLU A 987 35.33 4.32 -19.77
CA GLU A 987 34.06 5.03 -19.57
C GLU A 987 34.22 6.15 -18.53
N GLU A 988 33.81 7.36 -18.92
CA GLU A 988 33.71 8.52 -18.03
C GLU A 988 32.27 9.06 -18.03
N LYS A 989 31.67 9.15 -16.85
CA LYS A 989 30.33 9.74 -16.64
C LYS A 989 30.43 11.03 -15.84
N ILE A 990 29.74 12.08 -16.32
CA ILE A 990 29.72 13.41 -15.69
C ILE A 990 28.37 13.64 -15.02
N TYR A 991 28.39 13.84 -13.71
CA TYR A 991 27.25 14.17 -12.87
C TYR A 991 27.24 15.66 -12.51
N LEU A 992 26.05 16.26 -12.53
CA LEU A 992 25.84 17.67 -12.30
C LEU A 992 25.11 17.88 -10.99
N ILE A 993 25.83 18.30 -9.95
CA ILE A 993 25.26 18.54 -8.62
C ILE A 993 24.98 20.05 -8.44
N PRO A 994 23.73 20.45 -8.16
CA PRO A 994 23.39 21.85 -7.89
C PRO A 994 24.20 22.43 -6.71
N TYR A 995 24.55 23.72 -6.81
CA TYR A 995 25.16 24.47 -5.71
C TYR A 995 24.30 24.41 -4.44
N GLY A 996 24.94 24.21 -3.28
CA GLY A 996 24.30 24.15 -1.97
C GLY A 996 23.96 22.75 -1.45
N LYS A 997 23.92 21.72 -2.31
CA LYS A 997 23.74 20.33 -1.86
C LYS A 997 25.01 19.77 -1.23
N HIS A 998 24.86 19.09 -0.10
CA HIS A 998 25.95 18.37 0.55
C HIS A 998 26.35 17.13 -0.28
N ILE A 999 27.63 17.04 -0.61
CA ILE A 999 28.22 15.96 -1.39
C ILE A 999 28.74 14.90 -0.41
N LEU A 1000 28.40 13.65 -0.66
CA LEU A 1000 28.71 12.55 0.26
C LEU A 1000 30.11 11.94 0.03
N VAL A 1001 30.66 12.14 -1.17
CA VAL A 1001 31.89 11.50 -1.66
C VAL A 1001 33.05 12.49 -1.76
N HIS A 1002 34.28 12.00 -1.64
CA HIS A 1002 35.53 12.76 -1.76
C HIS A 1002 36.30 12.42 -3.04
N ASP A 1003 37.29 13.25 -3.36
CA ASP A 1003 38.14 13.04 -4.55
C ASP A 1003 39.01 11.80 -4.34
N GLY A 1004 39.00 10.87 -5.30
CA GLY A 1004 39.69 9.59 -5.19
C GLY A 1004 38.91 8.47 -4.50
N ASP A 1005 37.68 8.71 -4.03
CA ASP A 1005 36.82 7.63 -3.51
C ASP A 1005 36.39 6.70 -4.64
N PHE A 1006 36.38 5.39 -4.37
CA PHE A 1006 35.76 4.40 -5.24
C PHE A 1006 34.28 4.29 -4.89
N VAL A 1007 33.40 4.44 -5.88
CA VAL A 1007 31.95 4.36 -5.70
C VAL A 1007 31.36 3.29 -6.59
N HIS A 1008 30.33 2.62 -6.08
CA HIS A 1008 29.58 1.62 -6.84
C HIS A 1008 28.42 2.26 -7.62
N ALA A 1009 27.99 1.60 -8.70
CA ALA A 1009 26.78 1.92 -9.42
C ALA A 1009 25.57 1.84 -8.47
N GLY A 1010 24.79 2.92 -8.43
CA GLY A 1010 23.67 3.13 -7.51
C GLY A 1010 24.03 3.83 -6.20
N GLU A 1011 25.31 4.06 -5.91
CA GLU A 1011 25.74 4.73 -4.68
C GLU A 1011 25.42 6.24 -4.71
N LYS A 1012 25.02 6.81 -3.56
CA LYS A 1012 24.63 8.22 -3.43
C LYS A 1012 25.84 9.14 -3.43
N LEU A 1013 25.90 10.04 -4.40
CA LEU A 1013 26.93 11.10 -4.49
C LEU A 1013 26.54 12.35 -3.69
N SER A 1014 25.24 12.59 -3.48
CA SER A 1014 24.73 13.73 -2.72
C SER A 1014 23.69 13.30 -1.69
N GLU A 1015 23.41 14.19 -0.74
CA GLU A 1015 22.28 14.06 0.18
C GLU A 1015 20.94 14.06 -0.58
N GLY A 1016 19.94 13.38 0.01
CA GLY A 1016 18.59 13.25 -0.54
C GLY A 1016 18.07 11.81 -0.60
N SER A 1017 16.83 11.68 -1.07
CA SER A 1017 16.19 10.38 -1.34
C SER A 1017 16.51 9.93 -2.76
N ILE A 1018 16.78 8.64 -2.98
CA ILE A 1018 16.99 8.09 -4.33
C ILE A 1018 15.64 8.10 -5.07
N ALA A 1019 15.63 8.53 -6.33
CA ALA A 1019 14.43 8.41 -7.15
C ALA A 1019 14.30 6.98 -7.68
N PRO A 1020 13.11 6.34 -7.59
CA PRO A 1020 12.91 4.99 -8.12
C PRO A 1020 13.25 4.84 -9.61
N HIS A 1021 13.05 5.91 -10.40
CA HIS A 1021 13.38 5.93 -11.82
C HIS A 1021 14.88 5.79 -12.08
N ASP A 1022 15.71 6.34 -11.20
CA ASP A 1022 17.16 6.28 -11.34
C ASP A 1022 17.65 4.87 -10.97
N ILE A 1023 17.05 4.24 -9.94
CA ILE A 1023 17.28 2.83 -9.60
C ILE A 1023 16.93 1.91 -10.78
N LEU A 1024 15.79 2.13 -11.43
CA LEU A 1024 15.38 1.34 -12.60
C LEU A 1024 16.39 1.45 -13.75
N ALA A 1025 16.87 2.66 -14.02
CA ALA A 1025 17.80 2.93 -15.12
C ALA A 1025 19.19 2.31 -14.87
N ILE A 1026 19.63 2.24 -13.62
CA ILE A 1026 20.99 1.84 -13.23
C ILE A 1026 21.04 0.37 -12.80
N MET A 1027 20.20 -0.02 -11.84
CA MET A 1027 20.23 -1.34 -11.19
C MET A 1027 19.21 -2.32 -11.78
N GLY A 1028 18.34 -1.85 -12.70
CA GLY A 1028 17.33 -2.66 -13.38
C GLY A 1028 16.02 -2.87 -12.60
N ALA A 1029 15.11 -3.62 -13.23
CA ALA A 1029 13.73 -3.79 -12.75
C ALA A 1029 13.64 -4.49 -11.39
N ASN A 1030 14.39 -5.58 -11.18
CA ASN A 1030 14.29 -6.37 -9.95
C ASN A 1030 14.69 -5.54 -8.71
N LYS A 1031 15.75 -4.71 -8.82
CA LYS A 1031 16.23 -3.89 -7.71
C LYS A 1031 15.29 -2.73 -7.37
N VAL A 1032 14.68 -2.08 -8.36
CA VAL A 1032 13.67 -1.05 -8.07
C VAL A 1032 12.41 -1.65 -7.43
N GLN A 1033 12.02 -2.87 -7.82
CA GLN A 1033 10.88 -3.55 -7.20
C GLN A 1033 11.15 -3.89 -5.75
N GLU A 1034 12.32 -4.48 -5.46
CA GLU A 1034 12.77 -4.78 -4.10
C GLU A 1034 12.83 -3.51 -3.22
N TYR A 1035 13.39 -2.43 -3.76
CA TYR A 1035 13.42 -1.12 -3.09
C TYR A 1035 12.02 -0.61 -2.72
N LEU A 1036 11.08 -0.65 -3.68
CA LEU A 1036 9.70 -0.19 -3.44
C LEU A 1036 8.99 -1.05 -2.39
N VAL A 1037 9.17 -2.39 -2.43
CA VAL A 1037 8.56 -3.29 -1.45
C VAL A 1037 9.09 -2.99 -0.04
N ASN A 1038 10.40 -2.91 0.12
CA ASN A 1038 11.03 -2.69 1.43
C ASN A 1038 10.69 -1.31 2.01
N GLU A 1039 10.74 -0.22 1.21
CA GLU A 1039 10.41 1.14 1.70
C GLU A 1039 8.94 1.26 2.11
N ILE A 1040 8.01 0.65 1.36
CA ILE A 1040 6.59 0.69 1.70
C ILE A 1040 6.36 -0.13 2.98
N GLN A 1041 6.99 -1.30 3.08
CA GLN A 1041 6.90 -2.17 4.26
C GLN A 1041 7.44 -1.47 5.52
N GLU A 1042 8.57 -0.78 5.42
CA GLU A 1042 9.16 0.01 6.51
C GLU A 1042 8.13 1.04 7.04
N VAL A 1043 7.45 1.77 6.16
CA VAL A 1043 6.46 2.78 6.58
C VAL A 1043 5.28 2.15 7.34
N TYR A 1044 4.76 1.00 6.91
CA TYR A 1044 3.69 0.31 7.63
C TYR A 1044 4.17 -0.27 8.97
N ARG A 1045 5.38 -0.83 9.00
CA ARG A 1045 5.96 -1.47 10.19
C ARG A 1045 6.37 -0.46 11.25
N LEU A 1046 6.91 0.69 10.87
CA LEU A 1046 7.19 1.82 11.78
C LEU A 1046 5.93 2.25 12.55
N GLN A 1047 4.76 2.02 11.96
CA GLN A 1047 3.45 2.33 12.54
C GLN A 1047 2.80 1.13 13.26
N GLY A 1048 3.52 0.01 13.37
CA GLY A 1048 3.07 -1.22 14.02
C GLY A 1048 1.92 -1.91 13.29
N VAL A 1049 1.86 -1.75 11.96
CA VAL A 1049 0.92 -2.45 11.07
C VAL A 1049 1.67 -3.54 10.33
N ARG A 1050 1.12 -4.76 10.34
CA ARG A 1050 1.73 -5.92 9.68
C ARG A 1050 1.01 -6.18 8.36
N ILE A 1051 1.78 -6.20 7.27
CA ILE A 1051 1.33 -6.59 5.93
C ILE A 1051 2.36 -7.59 5.40
N ASN A 1052 1.92 -8.61 4.70
CA ASN A 1052 2.84 -9.53 4.02
C ASN A 1052 3.31 -8.93 2.68
N ASP A 1053 4.60 -9.08 2.39
CA ASP A 1053 5.27 -8.54 1.20
C ASP A 1053 4.54 -8.88 -0.12
N LYS A 1054 3.87 -10.04 -0.19
CA LYS A 1054 3.18 -10.51 -1.41
C LYS A 1054 2.13 -9.53 -1.92
N HIS A 1055 1.48 -8.79 -1.01
CA HIS A 1055 0.47 -7.82 -1.39
C HIS A 1055 1.11 -6.59 -2.05
N ILE A 1056 2.24 -6.13 -1.52
CA ILE A 1056 2.98 -5.00 -2.10
C ILE A 1056 3.61 -5.41 -3.44
N GLU A 1057 4.16 -6.63 -3.52
CA GLU A 1057 4.71 -7.22 -4.75
C GLU A 1057 3.67 -7.23 -5.89
N VAL A 1058 2.41 -7.60 -5.61
CA VAL A 1058 1.34 -7.59 -6.60
C VAL A 1058 1.14 -6.19 -7.20
N ILE A 1059 1.14 -5.14 -6.38
CA ILE A 1059 0.97 -3.76 -6.86
C ILE A 1059 2.22 -3.29 -7.63
N VAL A 1060 3.40 -3.58 -7.10
CA VAL A 1060 4.69 -3.20 -7.70
C VAL A 1060 4.91 -3.88 -9.05
N ARG A 1061 4.44 -5.14 -9.23
CA ARG A 1061 4.40 -5.80 -10.53
C ARG A 1061 3.60 -4.99 -11.56
N GLN A 1062 2.42 -4.51 -11.17
CA GLN A 1062 1.57 -3.72 -12.07
C GLN A 1062 2.18 -2.36 -12.43
N MET A 1063 3.02 -1.78 -11.56
CA MET A 1063 3.72 -0.52 -11.84
C MET A 1063 4.77 -0.65 -12.97
N LEU A 1064 5.29 -1.85 -13.22
CA LEU A 1064 6.28 -2.17 -14.25
C LEU A 1064 5.70 -3.01 -15.41
N GLN A 1065 4.37 -3.04 -15.54
CA GLN A 1065 3.68 -3.79 -16.58
C GLN A 1065 3.94 -3.24 -17.99
N LYS A 1066 4.38 -1.97 -18.12
CA LYS A 1066 4.60 -1.32 -19.41
C LYS A 1066 6.08 -1.25 -19.78
N VAL A 1067 6.33 -1.35 -21.07
CA VAL A 1067 7.63 -1.12 -21.68
C VAL A 1067 7.52 0.03 -22.68
N LYS A 1068 8.60 0.79 -22.84
CA LYS A 1068 8.72 1.84 -23.84
C LYS A 1068 9.58 1.31 -24.99
N ILE A 1069 9.05 1.36 -26.21
CA ILE A 1069 9.76 0.92 -27.41
C ILE A 1069 10.89 1.91 -27.72
N GLU A 1070 12.12 1.41 -27.87
CA GLU A 1070 13.27 2.21 -28.31
C GLU A 1070 13.41 2.12 -29.83
N ASP A 1071 13.70 0.92 -30.32
CA ASP A 1071 13.70 0.59 -31.75
C ASP A 1071 12.53 -0.35 -32.04
N PRO A 1072 11.57 0.01 -32.91
CA PRO A 1072 10.49 -0.88 -33.30
C PRO A 1072 10.96 -2.07 -34.16
N GLY A 1073 12.17 -2.06 -34.72
CA GLY A 1073 12.61 -3.09 -35.65
C GLY A 1073 11.61 -3.23 -36.81
N ASP A 1074 11.23 -4.47 -37.13
CA ASP A 1074 10.24 -4.80 -38.18
C ASP A 1074 8.82 -5.03 -37.62
N THR A 1075 8.59 -4.69 -36.34
CA THR A 1075 7.28 -4.87 -35.69
C THR A 1075 6.28 -3.79 -36.10
N SER A 1076 5.02 -3.95 -35.67
CA SER A 1076 3.98 -2.96 -35.88
C SER A 1076 4.11 -1.70 -35.01
N TYR A 1077 5.06 -1.65 -34.07
CA TYR A 1077 5.21 -0.57 -33.09
C TYR A 1077 5.81 0.72 -33.65
N LEU A 1078 5.59 1.83 -32.94
CA LEU A 1078 6.27 3.10 -33.20
C LEU A 1078 7.31 3.41 -32.12
N PRO A 1079 8.40 4.14 -32.45
CA PRO A 1079 9.37 4.59 -31.46
C PRO A 1079 8.70 5.39 -30.34
N GLY A 1080 8.95 5.00 -29.10
CA GLY A 1080 8.37 5.62 -27.91
C GLY A 1080 6.95 5.18 -27.56
N ASP A 1081 6.36 4.21 -28.27
CA ASP A 1081 5.11 3.59 -27.85
C ASP A 1081 5.23 2.94 -26.47
N GLN A 1082 4.14 2.99 -25.71
CA GLN A 1082 4.03 2.35 -24.40
C GLN A 1082 3.13 1.14 -24.55
N VAL A 1083 3.70 -0.04 -24.42
CA VAL A 1083 3.03 -1.32 -24.70
C VAL A 1083 3.08 -2.18 -23.44
N ASP A 1084 2.11 -3.07 -23.29
CA ASP A 1084 2.17 -4.11 -22.27
C ASP A 1084 3.38 -5.02 -22.49
N ARG A 1085 4.15 -5.30 -21.43
CA ARG A 1085 5.38 -6.12 -21.49
C ARG A 1085 5.10 -7.51 -22.06
N LEU A 1086 4.02 -8.16 -21.66
CA LEU A 1086 3.72 -9.53 -22.09
C LEU A 1086 3.25 -9.58 -23.54
N ARG A 1087 2.52 -8.56 -23.99
CA ARG A 1087 2.16 -8.41 -25.40
C ARG A 1087 3.38 -8.13 -26.27
N PHE A 1088 4.28 -7.26 -25.79
CA PHE A 1088 5.52 -6.95 -26.48
C PHE A 1088 6.39 -8.20 -26.67
N LEU A 1089 6.55 -9.02 -25.61
CA LEU A 1089 7.30 -10.27 -25.69
C LEU A 1089 6.71 -11.24 -26.72
N ARG A 1090 5.38 -11.41 -26.72
CA ARG A 1090 4.67 -12.24 -27.71
C ARG A 1090 4.85 -11.73 -29.14
N GLU A 1091 4.65 -10.44 -29.39
CA GLU A 1091 4.84 -9.87 -30.73
C GLU A 1091 6.28 -10.06 -31.22
N ASN A 1092 7.28 -9.94 -30.34
CA ASN A 1092 8.67 -10.18 -30.69
C ASN A 1092 8.95 -11.65 -31.01
N GLU A 1093 8.35 -12.59 -30.28
CA GLU A 1093 8.44 -14.03 -30.59
C GLU A 1093 7.78 -14.37 -31.92
N GLU A 1094 6.62 -13.78 -32.21
CA GLU A 1094 5.95 -13.91 -33.51
C GLU A 1094 6.80 -13.32 -34.64
N THR A 1095 7.33 -12.11 -34.45
CA THR A 1095 8.17 -11.41 -35.44
C THR A 1095 9.39 -12.25 -35.84
N ARG A 1096 9.98 -13.01 -34.90
CA ARG A 1096 11.10 -13.92 -35.20
C ARG A 1096 10.76 -15.03 -36.20
N ARG A 1097 9.47 -15.34 -36.42
CA ARG A 1097 9.00 -16.31 -37.42
C ARG A 1097 8.97 -15.74 -38.83
N PHE A 1098 9.09 -14.43 -38.99
CA PHE A 1098 9.04 -13.75 -40.28
C PHE A 1098 10.44 -13.44 -40.84
N VAL A 1099 10.48 -13.23 -42.15
CA VAL A 1099 11.63 -12.72 -42.90
C VAL A 1099 11.21 -11.51 -43.72
N VAL A 1100 12.12 -10.56 -43.89
CA VAL A 1100 11.90 -9.35 -44.71
C VAL A 1100 12.53 -9.58 -46.07
N VAL A 1101 11.71 -9.48 -47.12
CA VAL A 1101 12.18 -9.64 -48.50
C VAL A 1101 12.99 -8.42 -48.92
N THR A 1102 14.29 -8.58 -49.12
CA THR A 1102 15.17 -7.49 -49.57
C THR A 1102 15.05 -7.32 -51.08
N GLU A 1103 15.14 -8.43 -51.81
CA GLU A 1103 15.01 -8.47 -53.27
C GLU A 1103 13.95 -9.50 -53.65
N PRO A 1104 12.86 -9.10 -54.31
CA PRO A 1104 11.74 -9.99 -54.60
C PRO A 1104 12.00 -11.01 -55.73
N GLY A 1105 13.06 -10.88 -56.53
CA GLY A 1105 13.34 -11.78 -57.65
C GLY A 1105 12.15 -11.94 -58.61
N ASP A 1106 11.87 -13.17 -59.05
CA ASP A 1106 10.68 -13.54 -59.85
C ASP A 1106 9.47 -13.96 -58.99
N SER A 1107 9.51 -13.70 -57.69
CA SER A 1107 8.43 -14.04 -56.77
C SER A 1107 7.26 -13.04 -56.85
N LYS A 1108 6.13 -13.36 -56.19
CA LYS A 1108 5.00 -12.42 -56.03
C LYS A 1108 5.23 -11.38 -54.93
N PHE A 1109 6.34 -11.47 -54.19
CA PHE A 1109 6.60 -10.58 -53.06
C PHE A 1109 7.02 -9.19 -53.52
N THR A 1110 6.80 -8.21 -52.65
CA THR A 1110 7.25 -6.83 -52.80
C THR A 1110 8.48 -6.57 -51.94
N SER A 1111 9.33 -5.61 -52.35
CA SER A 1111 10.52 -5.26 -51.57
C SER A 1111 10.12 -4.63 -50.23
N ASN A 1112 10.77 -5.07 -49.15
CA ASN A 1112 10.44 -4.79 -47.74
C ASN A 1112 9.12 -5.39 -47.23
N GLU A 1113 8.60 -6.43 -47.88
CA GLU A 1113 7.44 -7.18 -47.37
C GLU A 1113 7.86 -8.17 -46.26
N LEU A 1114 7.07 -8.24 -45.18
CA LEU A 1114 7.19 -9.26 -44.14
C LEU A 1114 6.44 -10.53 -44.56
N VAL A 1115 7.14 -11.65 -44.63
CA VAL A 1115 6.59 -12.95 -45.03
C VAL A 1115 7.00 -14.02 -44.01
N LEU A 1116 6.13 -15.01 -43.75
CA LEU A 1116 6.48 -16.13 -42.86
C LEU A 1116 7.67 -16.92 -43.45
N ASN A 1117 8.63 -17.29 -42.61
CA ASN A 1117 9.85 -18.00 -43.05
C ASN A 1117 9.51 -19.32 -43.77
N GLU A 1118 8.47 -20.02 -43.33
CA GLU A 1118 8.00 -21.25 -43.99
C GLU A 1118 7.44 -20.99 -45.40
N GLU A 1119 6.63 -19.94 -45.56
CA GLU A 1119 6.07 -19.56 -46.86
C GLU A 1119 7.15 -19.07 -47.82
N PHE A 1120 8.12 -18.30 -47.30
CA PHE A 1120 9.27 -17.86 -48.05
C PHE A 1120 10.10 -19.05 -48.54
N ARG A 1121 10.39 -20.04 -47.68
CA ARG A 1121 11.11 -21.26 -48.07
C ARG A 1121 10.35 -22.09 -49.12
N LYS A 1122 9.03 -22.22 -48.98
CA LYS A 1122 8.18 -22.88 -50.00
C LYS A 1122 8.23 -22.14 -51.33
N ALA A 1123 8.20 -20.81 -51.32
CA ALA A 1123 8.30 -19.99 -52.52
C ALA A 1123 9.68 -20.09 -53.19
N VAL A 1124 10.76 -20.13 -52.40
CA VAL A 1124 12.14 -20.34 -52.91
C VAL A 1124 12.26 -21.72 -53.54
N ALA A 1125 11.86 -22.80 -52.86
CA ALA A 1125 11.93 -24.16 -53.40
C ALA A 1125 11.14 -24.31 -54.72
N GLY A 1126 9.94 -23.73 -54.79
CA GLY A 1126 9.12 -23.76 -56.01
C GLY A 1126 9.65 -22.89 -57.16
N LEU A 1127 10.52 -21.91 -56.89
CA LEU A 1127 11.20 -21.10 -57.90
C LEU A 1127 12.53 -21.73 -58.36
N GLU A 1128 13.24 -22.41 -57.45
CA GLU A 1128 14.42 -23.22 -57.76
C GLU A 1128 14.08 -24.38 -58.69
N GLU A 1129 12.98 -25.12 -58.42
CA GLU A 1129 12.50 -26.19 -59.31
C GLU A 1129 12.16 -25.70 -60.73
N LYS A 1130 11.83 -24.41 -60.88
CA LYS A 1130 11.47 -23.78 -62.15
C LYS A 1130 12.64 -23.03 -62.81
N GLY A 1131 13.82 -23.05 -62.22
CA GLY A 1131 15.02 -22.37 -62.73
C GLY A 1131 14.91 -20.85 -62.80
N LYS A 1132 14.10 -20.22 -61.92
CA LYS A 1132 13.85 -18.77 -61.87
C LYS A 1132 14.71 -18.07 -60.82
N GLN A 1133 14.78 -16.74 -60.86
CA GLN A 1133 15.52 -15.97 -59.85
C GLN A 1133 14.81 -16.04 -58.49
N VAL A 1134 15.53 -16.60 -57.50
CA VAL A 1134 15.04 -16.73 -56.13
C VAL A 1134 15.04 -15.38 -55.40
N PRO A 1135 14.03 -15.10 -54.58
CA PRO A 1135 14.01 -13.89 -53.75
C PRO A 1135 15.09 -13.97 -52.65
N GLN A 1136 15.66 -12.82 -52.28
CA GLN A 1136 16.57 -12.70 -51.13
C GLN A 1136 15.83 -12.11 -49.93
N SER A 1137 16.19 -12.57 -48.73
CA SER A 1137 15.59 -12.09 -47.48
C SER A 1137 16.63 -11.90 -46.39
N ARG A 1138 16.33 -10.98 -45.46
CA ARG A 1138 16.99 -10.90 -44.15
C ARG A 1138 16.04 -11.39 -43.05
N PRO A 1139 16.53 -11.92 -41.92
CA PRO A 1139 15.67 -12.19 -40.76
C PRO A 1139 15.00 -10.90 -40.28
N ALA A 1140 13.75 -11.01 -39.82
CA ALA A 1140 13.05 -9.88 -39.21
C ALA A 1140 13.69 -9.53 -37.87
N SER A 1141 13.89 -8.24 -37.63
CA SER A 1141 14.48 -7.70 -36.41
C SER A 1141 13.38 -7.47 -35.37
N PRO A 1142 13.46 -8.09 -34.18
CA PRO A 1142 12.51 -7.82 -33.10
C PRO A 1142 12.70 -6.40 -32.56
N ALA A 1143 11.65 -5.85 -31.96
CA ALA A 1143 11.73 -4.54 -31.31
C ALA A 1143 12.59 -4.59 -30.04
N THR A 1144 13.25 -3.49 -29.71
CA THR A 1144 13.95 -3.28 -28.43
C THR A 1144 13.14 -2.37 -27.52
N PHE A 1145 13.36 -2.50 -26.21
CA PHE A 1145 12.57 -1.78 -25.22
C PHE A 1145 13.38 -1.37 -24.00
N GLN A 1146 12.87 -0.33 -23.33
CA GLN A 1146 13.26 0.06 -21.99
C GLN A 1146 12.08 -0.22 -21.03
N PRO A 1147 12.30 -0.87 -19.88
CA PRO A 1147 11.26 -1.00 -18.85
C PRO A 1147 10.77 0.38 -18.40
N LEU A 1148 9.46 0.51 -18.13
CA LEU A 1148 8.86 1.79 -17.74
C LEU A 1148 8.18 1.65 -16.37
N LEU A 1149 8.68 2.41 -15.39
CA LEU A 1149 8.02 2.53 -14.09
C LEU A 1149 6.90 3.58 -14.16
N LEU A 1150 5.66 3.14 -14.00
CA LEU A 1150 4.48 4.00 -13.95
C LEU A 1150 3.90 4.04 -12.53
N GLY A 1151 3.51 5.23 -12.08
CA GLY A 1151 2.68 5.36 -10.88
C GLY A 1151 1.30 4.72 -11.10
N ILE A 1152 0.68 4.26 -10.02
CA ILE A 1152 -0.60 3.52 -10.06
C ILE A 1152 -1.69 4.24 -10.87
N THR A 1153 -1.83 5.56 -10.78
CA THR A 1153 -2.84 6.28 -11.60
C THR A 1153 -2.56 6.27 -13.09
N LYS A 1154 -1.28 6.33 -13.50
CA LYS A 1154 -0.95 6.24 -14.93
C LYS A 1154 -1.13 4.80 -15.41
N ALA A 1155 -0.74 3.82 -14.60
CA ALA A 1155 -0.92 2.40 -14.92
C ALA A 1155 -2.40 2.06 -15.17
N SER A 1156 -3.32 2.48 -14.30
CA SER A 1156 -4.77 2.20 -14.44
C SER A 1156 -5.44 2.90 -15.63
N LEU A 1157 -4.89 4.01 -16.12
CA LEU A 1157 -5.39 4.66 -17.34
C LEU A 1157 -4.93 3.95 -18.62
N THR A 1158 -3.92 3.08 -18.52
CA THR A 1158 -3.32 2.35 -19.65
C THR A 1158 -3.72 0.87 -19.70
N THR A 1159 -4.80 0.50 -19.00
CA THR A 1159 -5.40 -0.85 -19.08
C THR A 1159 -5.92 -1.12 -20.49
N GLU A 1160 -5.99 -2.39 -20.86
CA GLU A 1160 -6.50 -2.79 -22.18
C GLU A 1160 -8.00 -2.52 -22.33
N SER A 1161 -8.79 -2.82 -21.29
CA SER A 1161 -10.21 -2.50 -21.25
C SER A 1161 -10.42 -0.99 -21.15
N PHE A 1162 -11.01 -0.40 -22.18
CA PHE A 1162 -11.39 1.02 -22.16
C PHE A 1162 -12.62 1.26 -21.28
N LEU A 1163 -13.48 0.26 -21.06
CA LEU A 1163 -14.62 0.34 -20.15
C LEU A 1163 -14.14 0.44 -18.69
N SER A 1164 -13.16 -0.38 -18.32
CA SER A 1164 -12.53 -0.31 -17.01
C SER A 1164 -11.83 1.04 -16.81
N ALA A 1165 -11.00 1.48 -17.76
CA ALA A 1165 -10.31 2.77 -17.70
C ALA A 1165 -11.29 3.96 -17.61
N ALA A 1166 -12.37 3.95 -18.39
CA ALA A 1166 -13.38 5.02 -18.41
C ALA A 1166 -14.11 5.18 -17.06
N SER A 1167 -14.28 4.08 -16.32
CA SER A 1167 -14.87 4.10 -14.98
C SER A 1167 -13.95 4.73 -13.92
N PHE A 1168 -12.63 4.71 -14.18
CA PHE A 1168 -11.61 5.19 -13.24
C PHE A 1168 -11.52 6.70 -13.19
N GLN A 1169 -10.91 7.37 -14.17
CA GLN A 1169 -10.74 8.84 -14.26
C GLN A 1169 -10.62 9.27 -15.73
N GLU A 1170 -10.78 10.57 -16.02
CA GLU A 1170 -10.68 11.12 -17.38
C GLU A 1170 -11.57 10.41 -18.42
N THR A 1171 -12.78 10.00 -18.03
CA THR A 1171 -13.75 9.23 -18.85
C THR A 1171 -13.85 9.73 -20.30
N THR A 1172 -13.96 11.06 -20.50
CA THR A 1172 -14.06 11.66 -21.83
C THR A 1172 -12.83 11.41 -22.71
N ARG A 1173 -11.63 11.49 -22.14
CA ARG A 1173 -10.37 11.27 -22.86
C ARG A 1173 -10.26 9.80 -23.29
N VAL A 1174 -10.48 8.87 -22.36
CA VAL A 1174 -10.42 7.43 -22.62
C VAL A 1174 -11.38 7.02 -23.73
N LEU A 1175 -12.63 7.50 -23.70
CA LEU A 1175 -13.62 7.21 -24.73
C LEU A 1175 -13.29 7.84 -26.08
N THR A 1176 -12.62 9.00 -26.09
CA THR A 1176 -12.16 9.66 -27.34
C THR A 1176 -11.02 8.88 -27.98
N ASP A 1177 -10.03 8.44 -27.18
CA ASP A 1177 -8.90 7.67 -27.69
C ASP A 1177 -9.39 6.29 -28.20
N ALA A 1178 -10.31 5.65 -27.48
CA ALA A 1178 -10.91 4.38 -27.88
C ALA A 1178 -11.73 4.47 -29.17
N SER A 1179 -12.46 5.59 -29.39
CA SER A 1179 -13.25 5.78 -30.62
C SER A 1179 -12.41 6.09 -31.85
N VAL A 1180 -11.28 6.77 -31.69
CA VAL A 1180 -10.31 7.01 -32.78
C VAL A 1180 -9.62 5.70 -33.18
N GLU A 1181 -9.23 4.88 -32.21
CA GLU A 1181 -8.57 3.58 -32.46
C GLU A 1181 -9.54 2.47 -32.89
N GLY A 1182 -10.86 2.67 -32.77
CA GLY A 1182 -11.85 1.62 -33.02
C GLY A 1182 -11.65 0.41 -32.10
N LYS A 1183 -11.37 0.66 -30.80
CA LYS A 1183 -11.05 -0.41 -29.85
C LYS A 1183 -12.23 -1.35 -29.61
N VAL A 1184 -11.92 -2.64 -29.54
CA VAL A 1184 -12.85 -3.69 -29.12
C VAL A 1184 -12.46 -4.12 -27.69
N ASP A 1185 -13.46 -4.23 -26.82
CA ASP A 1185 -13.28 -4.73 -25.46
C ASP A 1185 -13.81 -6.16 -25.36
N HIS A 1186 -12.93 -7.11 -25.03
CA HIS A 1186 -13.25 -8.53 -24.96
C HIS A 1186 -13.75 -9.00 -23.58
N LEU A 1187 -13.97 -8.05 -22.66
CA LEU A 1187 -14.55 -8.30 -21.34
C LEU A 1187 -13.78 -9.34 -20.50
N TYR A 1188 -12.45 -9.27 -20.49
CA TYR A 1188 -11.63 -10.27 -19.79
C TYR A 1188 -11.37 -9.96 -18.31
N GLY A 1189 -11.50 -8.70 -17.88
CA GLY A 1189 -11.30 -8.26 -16.50
C GLY A 1189 -12.58 -8.32 -15.67
N LEU A 1190 -12.48 -7.90 -14.41
CA LEU A 1190 -13.60 -7.99 -13.46
C LEU A 1190 -14.63 -6.88 -13.71
N LYS A 1191 -14.17 -5.65 -13.95
CA LYS A 1191 -14.99 -4.44 -13.83
C LYS A 1191 -15.93 -4.24 -15.00
N GLU A 1192 -15.44 -4.49 -16.21
CA GLU A 1192 -16.23 -4.63 -17.42
C GLU A 1192 -17.41 -5.59 -17.26
N ASN A 1193 -17.19 -6.80 -16.71
CA ASN A 1193 -18.25 -7.77 -16.49
C ASN A 1193 -19.27 -7.30 -15.44
N VAL A 1194 -18.83 -6.64 -14.37
CA VAL A 1194 -19.74 -6.01 -13.39
C VAL A 1194 -20.59 -4.90 -14.04
N ILE A 1195 -19.99 -4.08 -14.92
CA ILE A 1195 -20.69 -3.01 -15.64
C ILE A 1195 -21.75 -3.61 -16.59
N MET A 1196 -21.40 -4.66 -17.31
CA MET A 1196 -22.29 -5.35 -18.26
C MET A 1196 -23.33 -6.25 -17.57
N GLY A 1197 -23.11 -6.62 -16.30
CA GLY A 1197 -23.99 -7.52 -15.54
C GLY A 1197 -23.74 -9.01 -15.82
N HIS A 1198 -22.53 -9.37 -16.26
CA HIS A 1198 -22.09 -10.74 -16.46
C HIS A 1198 -21.42 -11.31 -15.19
N MET A 1199 -21.24 -12.63 -15.13
CA MET A 1199 -20.40 -13.25 -14.11
C MET A 1199 -18.95 -12.78 -14.28
N ILE A 1200 -18.29 -12.47 -13.15
CA ILE A 1200 -16.90 -12.06 -13.17
C ILE A 1200 -16.00 -13.25 -13.54
N PRO A 1201 -14.91 -13.07 -14.32
CA PRO A 1201 -14.01 -14.14 -14.73
C PRO A 1201 -13.02 -14.55 -13.61
N ALA A 1202 -13.54 -14.71 -12.39
CA ALA A 1202 -12.80 -15.12 -11.21
C ALA A 1202 -13.72 -15.86 -10.22
N GLY A 1203 -13.12 -16.58 -9.27
CA GLY A 1203 -13.84 -17.42 -8.33
C GLY A 1203 -14.79 -18.39 -9.04
N THR A 1204 -16.07 -18.36 -8.67
CA THR A 1204 -17.13 -19.21 -9.24
C THR A 1204 -17.44 -18.93 -10.71
N GLY A 1205 -17.06 -17.76 -11.25
CA GLY A 1205 -17.34 -17.38 -12.64
C GLY A 1205 -16.26 -17.78 -13.66
N ILE A 1206 -15.25 -18.56 -13.27
CA ILE A 1206 -14.26 -19.09 -14.22
C ILE A 1206 -14.93 -20.08 -15.18
N ARG A 1207 -14.79 -19.84 -16.49
CA ARG A 1207 -15.36 -20.69 -17.54
C ARG A 1207 -14.93 -22.15 -17.48
N LYS A 1208 -13.69 -22.43 -17.05
CA LYS A 1208 -13.15 -23.79 -16.85
C LYS A 1208 -14.01 -24.64 -15.91
N PHE A 1209 -14.71 -24.03 -14.95
CA PHE A 1209 -15.55 -24.75 -14.01
C PHE A 1209 -16.89 -25.18 -14.62
N ASN A 1210 -17.36 -24.51 -15.68
CA ASN A 1210 -18.61 -24.90 -16.37
C ASN A 1210 -18.48 -26.25 -17.08
N SER A 1211 -17.27 -26.63 -17.50
CA SER A 1211 -16.99 -27.91 -18.13
C SER A 1211 -16.67 -29.05 -17.15
N LEU A 1212 -16.56 -28.77 -15.84
CA LEU A 1212 -16.26 -29.79 -14.85
C LEU A 1212 -17.53 -30.60 -14.52
N ARG A 1213 -17.51 -31.90 -14.83
CA ARG A 1213 -18.50 -32.85 -14.30
C ARG A 1213 -18.02 -33.36 -12.94
N VAL A 1214 -18.81 -33.10 -11.89
CA VAL A 1214 -18.53 -33.58 -10.54
C VAL A 1214 -19.25 -34.92 -10.33
N THR A 1215 -18.49 -35.99 -10.12
CA THR A 1215 -19.03 -37.31 -9.74
C THR A 1215 -18.92 -37.49 -8.23
N GLY A 1216 -20.05 -37.64 -7.54
CA GLY A 1216 -20.11 -37.90 -6.11
C GLY A 1216 -20.05 -39.40 -5.76
N PRO A 1217 -19.77 -39.77 -4.50
CA PRO A 1217 -19.74 -41.18 -4.07
C PRO A 1217 -21.09 -41.89 -4.23
N ASP A 1218 -22.22 -41.17 -4.15
CA ASP A 1218 -23.57 -41.73 -4.31
C ASP A 1218 -24.06 -41.78 -5.77
N LEU A 1219 -23.27 -41.27 -6.73
CA LEU A 1219 -23.61 -41.26 -8.16
C LEU A 1219 -23.13 -42.52 -8.90
N TYR A 1220 -22.63 -43.53 -8.18
CA TYR A 1220 -22.18 -44.81 -8.74
C TYR A 1220 -23.32 -45.79 -9.06
N GLU A 1221 -24.55 -45.54 -8.59
CA GLU A 1221 -25.67 -46.48 -8.74
C GLU A 1221 -26.56 -46.23 -9.97
N ASP A 1222 -26.37 -45.11 -10.69
CA ASP A 1222 -27.11 -44.86 -11.94
C ASP A 1222 -26.41 -45.51 -13.13
N ALA A 1223 -26.87 -46.69 -13.52
CA ALA A 1223 -26.37 -47.45 -14.67
C ALA A 1223 -26.45 -46.67 -16.00
N ASP A 1224 -27.40 -45.74 -16.14
CA ASP A 1224 -27.57 -44.90 -17.34
C ASP A 1224 -26.43 -43.90 -17.56
N LEU A 1225 -25.65 -43.57 -16.51
CA LEU A 1225 -24.48 -42.70 -16.63
C LEU A 1225 -23.23 -43.45 -17.11
N GLN A 1226 -23.15 -44.77 -16.91
CA GLN A 1226 -21.97 -45.57 -17.29
C GLN A 1226 -21.79 -45.68 -18.81
N ASP A 1227 -22.86 -45.78 -19.59
CA ASP A 1227 -22.77 -45.87 -21.06
C ASP A 1227 -22.29 -44.56 -21.71
N SER A 1228 -22.45 -43.42 -21.02
CA SER A 1228 -21.92 -42.13 -21.50
C SER A 1228 -20.43 -41.90 -21.19
N ILE A 1229 -19.84 -42.71 -20.30
CA ILE A 1229 -18.45 -42.56 -19.83
C ILE A 1229 -17.45 -43.19 -20.81
N ILE A 1230 -17.87 -44.14 -21.65
CA ILE A 1230 -16.95 -44.91 -22.50
C ILE A 1230 -16.66 -44.22 -23.86
N THR A 1231 -17.52 -43.30 -24.31
CA THR A 1231 -17.39 -42.69 -25.65
C THR A 1231 -16.55 -41.41 -25.73
N THR A 1232 -16.04 -40.88 -24.61
CA THR A 1232 -15.36 -39.56 -24.61
C THR A 1232 -14.02 -39.59 -23.87
N SER A 1233 -13.18 -40.57 -24.20
CA SER A 1233 -11.76 -40.53 -23.81
C SER A 1233 -10.89 -40.62 -25.06
N TYR A 1234 -9.95 -39.67 -25.15
CA TYR A 1234 -8.95 -39.43 -26.21
C TYR A 1234 -9.36 -38.57 -27.40
N GLU A 1235 -9.42 -37.25 -27.18
CA GLU A 1235 -8.79 -36.30 -28.10
C GLU A 1235 -8.01 -35.25 -27.28
N ARG A 1236 -6.69 -35.19 -27.50
CA ARG A 1236 -5.85 -34.07 -27.11
C ARG A 1236 -6.32 -32.87 -27.94
N THR A 1237 -7.03 -31.93 -27.32
CA THR A 1237 -7.30 -30.65 -27.96
C THR A 1237 -6.05 -29.77 -27.83
N GLU A 1238 -5.25 -29.77 -28.89
CA GLU A 1238 -4.49 -28.59 -29.28
C GLU A 1238 -5.47 -27.41 -29.38
N ILE A 1239 -5.03 -26.26 -28.88
CA ILE A 1239 -5.79 -25.01 -28.94
C ILE A 1239 -5.69 -24.53 -30.39
N ASP A 1240 -6.69 -24.87 -31.20
CA ASP A 1240 -6.87 -24.22 -32.50
C ASP A 1240 -7.72 -22.96 -32.31
N GLU A 1241 -7.09 -21.83 -32.65
CA GLU A 1241 -7.71 -20.53 -32.82
C GLU A 1241 -8.43 -20.49 -34.18
N GLU A 1242 -9.69 -20.89 -34.27
CA GLU A 1242 -10.59 -20.50 -35.38
C GLU A 1242 -12.03 -20.98 -35.14
N GLU A 1243 -12.84 -20.22 -34.38
CA GLU A 1243 -14.30 -20.27 -34.50
C GLU A 1243 -14.89 -18.87 -34.23
N THR A 1244 -14.79 -18.01 -35.24
CA THR A 1244 -15.73 -16.90 -35.46
C THR A 1244 -16.70 -17.32 -36.55
N ASP A 1245 -17.92 -17.68 -36.16
CA ASP A 1245 -19.18 -17.44 -36.90
C ASP A 1245 -20.26 -18.37 -36.36
N PHE A 1246 -20.99 -17.96 -35.32
CA PHE A 1246 -22.36 -18.44 -35.05
C PHE A 1246 -23.07 -17.46 -34.11
N PHE A 1247 -23.58 -16.37 -34.68
CA PHE A 1247 -24.69 -15.59 -34.11
C PHE A 1247 -25.69 -15.32 -35.23
N ASP A 1248 -26.72 -16.16 -35.30
CA ASP A 1248 -28.02 -15.85 -35.89
C ASP A 1248 -29.08 -16.62 -35.07
N GLU A 1249 -29.61 -15.96 -34.03
CA GLU A 1249 -31.04 -15.87 -33.63
C GLU A 1249 -31.22 -15.08 -32.33
#